data_AF-A0A928B2A6-F1
#
_entry.id   AF-A0A928B2A6-F1
#
_cell.length_a   1.000
_cell.length_b   1.000
_cell.length_c   1.000
_cell.angle_alpha   90.00
_cell.angle_beta   90.00
_cell.angle_gamma   90.00
#
_symmetry.space_group_name_H-M   'P 1'
#
loop_
_entity.id
_entity.type
_entity.pdbx_description
1 polymer ?
#
loop_
_entity_poly.entity_id
_entity_poly.type
_entity_poly.pdbx_seq_one_letter_code
_entity_poly.pdbx_strand_id
1 'polypeptide(L)'
;MQRNIFYYLLSSLLAMAFIAMPVAPLYAQSGQKVTVSGTITSSEDGEPLIGVTIVTESFQGVVSDFDGTYSISAEAGTTLNFSYLGYQSVDYVVPEGKSAVTFDVAMDVASEELEDVVVIAYGVRKKGTVAGSVSTVKMEKIEKTPTAAFDQALQGQVAGLTVLSNTGEPSASATMTIRGTNSINSGTAPLYILDGVPISASDFNTINPADIESLSVLKDASSTSIYGARAANGVIVITTKRGKIAERPRIEYRMQLGFSQMANDKNWDMMTTPERIAYEKEIGMSDGQNYNVLSRTDVNWRDVVFNSSAMLQSYELSLSGADERNNYYVSGGYYSQDGTALGSTFERYSLRANFERKAADWIKLGTNTMLNFQKIQQADEGSYNLVTPISAARFMMPYWNPYRADGSVASISDGSWKGNGQNPLEWLNNNPVHYKKYKLISTLFAEFYPIKGLTIRSQFGVDYSHTTGFGVSYPSYAPNQSQGSASRSTTDGYNLTVTNTATYKFDRGSDHLFTFMVGQEGVDYHYEAFSLMTRGQNNDRLTNISTGTRATSWDDTTDSDYGFLSFFARGEYTLKNRYFFEAAARTDASSRFGASRRWAAFWSLGFMWDVRNEDFFSPVYDWFTTAQLSVSTGTSGNSSIPNYEHMALIGGGLDYVGNAGMGLMQPGNENLGWEKPWTTNVALHLGFWHRLNVDLEYYYKRTSDMLMEVPAPYSTTGYGYYWDNVGTMVNMGGELNLSASLIATEKFNWSVNANVSYNHNEIVELYNGVQEYERSNTNTKLVVGHPLGEFYINRYAGVNPANGDALWYDKNGELTTELRDEDKVLVGKSYHAPWQGGFGTALSWKGLSLSAQFSWVADRYMLNNDRYFDESNGRFASYNQSSRLLSRWKQPGDVTDIPRHGVYTEFDSRLLEDASFLRLKNLMIGYSLPQNLVRKTRVFSGVRIYAQAQNLLTFTRFSGLDPEGSSNIYAAQYPMSRQFTFGLDLTF
;
A
#
# COMPACT_ATOMS: atom_id res chain seq x y z
N MET A 1 29.58 -1.46 -28.03
CA MET A 1 30.70 -1.01 -27.17
C MET A 1 30.25 -0.70 -25.72
N GLN A 2 29.08 -1.19 -25.27
CA GLN A 2 28.49 -0.88 -23.95
C GLN A 2 28.49 -2.08 -22.97
N ARG A 3 28.83 -3.29 -23.41
CA ARG A 3 28.78 -4.51 -22.58
C ARG A 3 29.98 -4.71 -21.63
N ASN A 4 31.02 -3.87 -21.74
CA ASN A 4 32.28 -4.06 -21.01
C ASN A 4 32.40 -3.22 -19.73
N ILE A 5 31.63 -2.14 -19.56
CA ILE A 5 31.78 -1.25 -18.38
C ILE A 5 31.29 -1.95 -17.09
N PHE A 6 30.27 -2.80 -17.19
CA PHE A 6 29.74 -3.59 -16.07
C PHE A 6 30.74 -4.62 -15.55
N TYR A 7 31.44 -5.32 -16.45
CA TYR A 7 32.52 -6.23 -16.09
C TYR A 7 33.75 -5.50 -15.54
N TYR A 8 34.06 -4.28 -16.01
CA TYR A 8 35.16 -3.49 -15.48
C TYR A 8 34.87 -2.92 -14.08
N LEU A 9 33.62 -2.54 -13.78
CA LEU A 9 33.20 -2.10 -12.44
C LEU A 9 33.14 -3.26 -11.44
N LEU A 10 32.60 -4.42 -11.86
CA LEU A 10 32.53 -5.63 -11.03
C LEU A 10 33.93 -6.23 -10.77
N SER A 11 34.86 -6.14 -11.73
CA SER A 11 36.26 -6.56 -11.55
C SER A 11 37.09 -5.57 -10.73
N SER A 12 36.76 -4.27 -10.73
CA SER A 12 37.39 -3.30 -9.81
C SER A 12 36.91 -3.42 -8.35
N LEU A 13 35.70 -3.93 -8.11
CA LEU A 13 35.19 -4.21 -6.75
C LEU A 13 35.70 -5.54 -6.18
N LEU A 14 36.07 -6.50 -7.03
CA LEU A 14 36.66 -7.79 -6.64
C LEU A 14 38.21 -7.78 -6.52
N ALA A 15 38.88 -6.71 -6.97
CA ALA A 15 40.35 -6.61 -6.96
C ALA A 15 40.95 -5.93 -5.70
N MET A 16 40.15 -5.53 -4.71
CA MET A 16 40.62 -4.84 -3.50
C MET A 16 40.59 -5.68 -2.22
N ALA A 17 40.56 -7.01 -2.35
CA ALA A 17 40.57 -7.94 -1.23
C ALA A 17 41.77 -8.89 -1.32
N PHE A 18 43.00 -8.39 -1.12
CA PHE A 18 44.15 -9.19 -0.63
C PHE A 18 45.37 -8.29 -0.41
N ILE A 19 45.50 -7.66 0.76
CA ILE A 19 46.80 -7.38 1.39
C ILE A 19 46.66 -7.64 2.89
N ALA A 20 47.20 -8.79 3.31
CA ALA A 20 47.47 -9.07 4.70
C ALA A 20 48.76 -8.34 5.12
N MET A 21 48.73 -7.63 6.26
CA MET A 21 49.93 -7.27 7.03
C MET A 21 49.63 -7.38 8.54
N PRO A 22 50.66 -7.65 9.36
CA PRO A 22 50.51 -8.28 10.67
C PRO A 22 50.17 -7.27 11.76
N VAL A 23 49.33 -7.71 12.69
CA VAL A 23 49.02 -7.02 13.96
C VAL A 23 50.22 -7.14 14.90
N ALA A 24 50.77 -6.01 15.35
CA ALA A 24 51.66 -5.95 16.50
C ALA A 24 50.82 -5.84 17.79
N PRO A 25 51.18 -6.53 18.89
CA PRO A 25 50.47 -6.41 20.16
C PRO A 25 50.89 -5.12 20.88
N LEU A 26 49.90 -4.26 21.19
CA LEU A 26 50.06 -3.16 22.14
C LEU A 26 49.86 -3.72 23.56
N TYR A 27 50.84 -3.46 24.41
CA TYR A 27 50.82 -3.78 25.83
C TYR A 27 49.71 -3.00 26.54
N ALA A 28 48.83 -3.72 27.25
CA ALA A 28 47.87 -3.13 28.17
C ALA A 28 48.59 -2.72 29.47
N GLN A 29 48.45 -1.46 29.85
CA GLN A 29 48.84 -0.93 31.15
C GLN A 29 47.74 -1.32 32.15
N SER A 30 48.08 -2.01 33.24
CA SER A 30 47.10 -2.43 34.25
C SER A 30 46.75 -1.26 35.17
N GLY A 31 45.54 -0.72 35.06
CA GLY A 31 44.94 0.14 36.08
C GLY A 31 44.58 -0.67 37.34
N GLN A 32 44.52 0.00 38.49
CA GLN A 32 44.11 -0.61 39.75
C GLN A 32 42.59 -0.85 39.71
N LYS A 33 42.17 -2.13 39.62
CA LYS A 33 40.76 -2.51 39.54
C LYS A 33 40.06 -2.41 40.90
N VAL A 34 38.87 -1.82 40.91
CA VAL A 34 37.97 -1.70 42.07
C VAL A 34 36.73 -2.56 41.82
N THR A 35 36.34 -3.37 42.81
CA THR A 35 35.08 -4.11 42.75
C THR A 35 33.94 -3.25 43.30
N VAL A 36 32.94 -2.95 42.48
CA VAL A 36 31.71 -2.25 42.86
C VAL A 36 30.58 -3.26 42.96
N SER A 37 29.89 -3.32 44.10
CA SER A 37 28.74 -4.21 44.30
C SER A 37 27.59 -3.52 45.02
N GLY A 38 26.36 -3.99 44.90
CA GLY A 38 25.22 -3.38 45.59
C GLY A 38 23.90 -3.99 45.14
N THR A 39 22.78 -3.40 45.55
CA THR A 39 21.44 -3.80 45.15
C THR A 39 20.75 -2.67 44.36
N ILE A 40 20.03 -3.04 43.31
CA ILE A 40 19.28 -2.13 42.47
C ILE A 40 17.78 -2.35 42.69
N THR A 41 17.05 -1.31 43.04
CA THR A 41 15.61 -1.33 43.33
C THR A 41 14.86 -0.27 42.54
N SER A 42 13.56 -0.47 42.39
CA SER A 42 12.65 0.55 41.88
C SER A 42 12.42 1.61 42.97
N SER A 43 12.49 2.89 42.61
CA SER A 43 12.23 3.98 43.55
C SER A 43 10.74 4.09 43.96
N GLU A 44 9.82 3.50 43.19
CA GLU A 44 8.37 3.63 43.41
C GLU A 44 7.79 2.56 44.34
N ASP A 45 8.19 1.30 44.21
CA ASP A 45 7.66 0.18 44.99
C ASP A 45 8.71 -0.54 45.85
N GLY A 46 9.99 -0.17 45.73
CA GLY A 46 11.08 -0.77 46.48
C GLY A 46 11.41 -2.21 46.07
N GLU A 47 10.80 -2.71 44.98
CA GLU A 47 11.04 -4.06 44.48
C GLU A 47 12.43 -4.14 43.82
N PRO A 48 13.17 -5.26 43.96
CA PRO A 48 14.45 -5.42 43.30
C PRO A 48 14.32 -5.44 41.77
N LEU A 49 15.15 -4.63 41.11
CA LEU A 49 15.21 -4.59 39.65
C LEU A 49 16.21 -5.63 39.16
N ILE A 50 15.68 -6.70 38.58
CA ILE A 50 16.43 -7.81 37.98
C ILE A 50 16.68 -7.49 36.52
N GLY A 51 17.91 -7.67 36.03
CA GLY A 51 18.19 -7.41 34.62
C GLY A 51 18.66 -5.98 34.33
N VAL A 52 18.99 -5.19 35.36
CA VAL A 52 19.57 -3.86 35.17
C VAL A 52 20.98 -4.04 34.65
N THR A 53 21.28 -3.36 33.54
CA THR A 53 22.55 -3.43 32.85
C THR A 53 23.49 -2.38 33.44
N ILE A 54 24.60 -2.81 34.06
CA ILE A 54 25.65 -1.95 34.63
C ILE A 54 26.88 -2.06 33.73
N VAL A 55 27.28 -0.98 33.06
CA VAL A 55 28.32 -1.01 32.02
C VAL A 55 29.34 0.10 32.20
N THR A 56 30.62 -0.21 32.01
CA THR A 56 31.70 0.80 31.94
C THR A 56 31.75 1.47 30.57
N GLU A 57 32.36 2.65 30.46
CA GLU A 57 32.66 3.29 29.15
C GLU A 57 33.53 2.41 28.21
N SER A 58 34.21 1.40 28.77
CA SER A 58 35.01 0.39 28.07
C SER A 58 34.26 -0.93 27.79
N PHE A 59 32.94 -0.96 27.98
CA PHE A 59 32.01 -2.06 27.69
C PHE A 59 32.26 -3.37 28.48
N GLN A 60 32.91 -3.29 29.64
CA GLN A 60 32.78 -4.34 30.64
C GLN A 60 31.49 -4.11 31.42
N GLY A 61 30.62 -5.11 31.47
CA GLY A 61 29.32 -4.99 32.12
C GLY A 61 28.90 -6.25 32.86
N VAL A 62 28.00 -6.05 33.83
CA VAL A 62 27.29 -7.12 34.53
C VAL A 62 25.83 -6.75 34.62
N VAL A 63 25.01 -7.73 34.97
CA VAL A 63 23.57 -7.56 35.15
C VAL A 63 23.22 -7.83 36.60
N SER A 64 22.21 -7.13 37.13
CA SER A 64 21.68 -7.45 38.44
C SER A 64 20.99 -8.83 38.49
N ASP A 65 21.29 -9.58 39.53
CA ASP A 65 20.75 -10.89 39.87
C ASP A 65 19.28 -10.81 40.34
N PHE A 66 18.68 -11.96 40.66
CA PHE A 66 17.26 -12.10 41.00
C PHE A 66 16.78 -11.32 42.24
N ASP A 67 17.69 -10.94 43.12
CA ASP A 67 17.45 -10.11 44.30
C ASP A 67 17.89 -8.65 44.10
N GLY A 68 18.14 -8.27 42.83
CA GLY A 68 18.64 -6.94 42.45
C GLY A 68 20.13 -6.74 42.72
N THR A 69 20.86 -7.75 43.21
CA THR A 69 22.28 -7.59 43.53
C THR A 69 23.17 -7.59 42.30
N TYR A 70 24.27 -6.85 42.32
CA TYR A 70 25.26 -6.85 41.23
C TYR A 70 26.69 -6.76 41.78
N SER A 71 27.67 -7.17 40.97
CA SER A 71 29.09 -7.02 41.28
C SER A 71 29.92 -6.89 40.01
N ILE A 72 30.60 -5.76 39.83
CA ILE A 72 31.41 -5.44 38.65
C ILE A 72 32.82 -4.99 39.05
N SER A 73 33.83 -5.42 38.30
CA SER A 73 35.21 -4.97 38.49
C SER A 73 35.57 -3.95 37.41
N ALA A 74 35.82 -2.70 37.80
CA ALA A 74 36.11 -1.58 36.91
C ALA A 74 37.33 -0.78 37.40
N GLU A 75 38.01 -0.06 36.51
CA GLU A 75 39.14 0.80 36.89
C GLU A 75 38.66 2.06 37.61
N ALA A 76 39.39 2.53 38.61
CA ALA A 76 39.08 3.78 39.30
C ALA A 76 39.03 4.96 38.31
N GLY A 77 38.05 5.84 38.46
CA GLY A 77 37.77 6.95 37.55
C GLY A 77 36.84 6.63 36.37
N THR A 78 36.47 5.35 36.17
CA THR A 78 35.53 4.94 35.11
C THR A 78 34.08 5.22 35.53
N THR A 79 33.23 5.64 34.59
CA THR A 79 31.78 5.78 34.80
C THR A 79 31.07 4.44 34.58
N LEU A 80 30.26 4.01 35.54
CA LEU A 80 29.30 2.93 35.44
C LEU A 80 27.93 3.50 35.09
N ASN A 81 27.37 3.10 33.94
CA ASN A 81 26.02 3.44 33.54
C ASN A 81 25.07 2.29 33.90
N PHE A 82 24.04 2.59 34.68
CA PHE A 82 22.97 1.68 35.07
C PHE A 82 21.77 1.96 34.19
N SER A 83 21.34 0.99 33.39
CA SER A 83 20.23 1.16 32.44
C SER A 83 19.24 0.00 32.53
N TYR A 84 17.94 0.33 32.47
CA TYR A 84 16.87 -0.66 32.54
C TYR A 84 15.65 -0.16 31.78
N LEU A 85 14.98 -1.06 31.04
CA LEU A 85 13.88 -0.69 30.16
C LEU A 85 12.70 -0.13 30.95
N GLY A 86 12.28 1.09 30.62
CA GLY A 86 11.22 1.81 31.33
C GLY A 86 11.69 2.60 32.55
N TYR A 87 13.00 2.72 32.78
CA TYR A 87 13.61 3.47 33.88
C TYR A 87 14.65 4.46 33.37
N GLN A 88 14.85 5.57 34.08
CA GLN A 88 15.90 6.55 33.80
C GLN A 88 17.28 5.96 34.12
N SER A 89 18.25 6.17 33.23
CA SER A 89 19.61 5.69 33.45
C SER A 89 20.30 6.46 34.58
N VAL A 90 21.11 5.77 35.38
CA VAL A 90 21.88 6.36 36.49
C VAL A 90 23.37 6.18 36.21
N ASP A 91 24.17 7.26 36.34
CA ASP A 91 25.62 7.21 36.19
C ASP A 91 26.34 7.25 37.54
N TYR A 92 27.39 6.44 37.69
CA TYR A 92 28.23 6.39 38.89
C TYR A 92 29.72 6.33 38.56
N VAL A 93 30.51 7.29 39.05
CA VAL A 93 31.97 7.29 38.84
C VAL A 93 32.66 6.48 39.93
N VAL A 94 33.47 5.49 39.54
CA VAL A 94 34.20 4.61 40.46
C VAL A 94 35.28 5.40 41.21
N PRO A 95 35.29 5.44 42.56
CA PRO A 95 36.20 6.29 43.32
C PRO A 95 37.63 5.72 43.43
N GLU A 96 38.62 6.61 43.51
CA GLU A 96 40.04 6.24 43.69
C GLU A 96 40.38 5.78 45.13
N GLY A 97 41.44 4.99 45.27
CA GLY A 97 42.04 4.64 46.57
C GLY A 97 41.36 3.51 47.36
N LYS A 98 40.37 2.80 46.78
CA LYS A 98 39.68 1.66 47.41
C LYS A 98 39.78 0.41 46.54
N SER A 99 39.87 -0.77 47.16
CA SER A 99 39.84 -2.06 46.45
C SER A 99 38.41 -2.59 46.22
N ALA A 100 37.44 -2.14 47.02
CA ALA A 100 36.02 -2.47 46.87
C ALA A 100 35.11 -1.34 47.38
N VAL A 101 33.93 -1.19 46.79
CA VAL A 101 32.92 -0.17 47.13
C VAL A 101 31.51 -0.75 47.02
N THR A 102 30.63 -0.38 47.94
CA THR A 102 29.19 -0.71 47.86
C THR A 102 28.39 0.48 47.35
N PHE A 103 27.53 0.27 46.35
CA PHE A 103 26.66 1.31 45.78
C PHE A 103 25.27 0.74 45.44
N ASP A 104 24.28 1.09 46.26
CA ASP A 104 22.89 0.71 46.04
C ASP A 104 22.18 1.79 45.19
N VAL A 105 21.36 1.36 44.23
CA VAL A 105 20.72 2.25 43.25
C VAL A 105 19.21 2.10 43.30
N ALA A 106 18.50 3.20 43.53
CA ALA A 106 17.07 3.28 43.29
C ALA A 106 16.85 3.95 41.92
N MET A 107 16.28 3.24 40.95
CA MET A 107 16.03 3.79 39.61
C MET A 107 14.59 4.31 39.51
N ASP A 108 14.43 5.50 38.91
CA ASP A 108 13.13 6.12 38.63
C ASP A 108 12.54 5.63 37.31
N VAL A 109 11.22 5.51 37.21
CA VAL A 109 10.52 5.14 35.97
C VAL A 109 10.69 6.26 34.93
N ALA A 110 11.05 5.89 33.70
CA ALA A 110 11.18 6.83 32.59
C ALA A 110 9.78 7.27 32.12
N SER A 111 9.47 8.56 32.31
CA SER A 111 8.21 9.19 31.87
C SER A 111 8.28 9.81 30.47
N GLU A 112 9.45 9.79 29.82
CA GLU A 112 9.62 10.30 28.46
C GLU A 112 9.38 9.20 27.41
N GLU A 113 8.51 9.48 26.43
CA GLU A 113 8.40 8.65 25.23
C GLU A 113 9.77 8.63 24.52
N LEU A 114 10.27 7.44 24.17
CA LEU A 114 11.42 7.26 23.28
C LEU A 114 11.30 8.21 22.09
N GLU A 115 12.27 9.12 21.92
CA GLU A 115 12.27 10.11 20.84
C GLU A 115 12.00 9.44 19.49
N ASP A 116 10.89 9.78 18.85
CA ASP A 116 10.53 9.22 17.56
C ASP A 116 11.54 9.64 16.48
N VAL A 117 12.11 8.63 15.84
CA VAL A 117 13.06 8.79 14.75
C VAL A 117 12.37 8.48 13.43
N VAL A 118 12.56 9.35 12.44
CA VAL A 118 12.04 9.23 11.08
C VAL A 118 13.18 8.96 10.10
N VAL A 119 12.93 8.07 9.13
CA VAL A 119 13.86 7.79 8.04
C VAL A 119 13.47 8.68 6.85
N ILE A 120 14.39 9.53 6.41
CA ILE A 120 14.19 10.43 5.28
C ILE A 120 15.36 10.23 4.32
N ALA A 121 15.05 9.77 3.11
CA ALA A 121 16.07 9.48 2.10
C ALA A 121 17.13 8.51 2.62
N TYR A 122 18.39 8.91 2.56
CA TYR A 122 19.55 8.10 2.96
C TYR A 122 19.98 8.37 4.41
N GLY A 123 19.11 8.98 5.23
CA GLY A 123 19.43 9.40 6.59
C GLY A 123 18.32 9.17 7.60
N VAL A 124 18.71 9.21 8.86
CA VAL A 124 17.85 9.02 10.04
C VAL A 124 17.81 10.36 10.80
N ARG A 125 16.62 10.82 11.19
CA ARG A 125 16.38 12.13 11.83
C ARG A 125 15.42 12.02 13.00
N LYS A 126 15.54 12.91 13.99
CA LYS A 126 14.50 13.06 15.00
C LYS A 126 13.28 13.74 14.37
N LYS A 127 12.07 13.24 14.63
CA LYS A 127 10.82 13.75 14.03
C LYS A 127 10.67 15.27 14.19
N GLY A 128 11.02 15.81 15.35
CA GLY A 128 10.88 17.23 15.69
C GLY A 128 11.99 18.15 15.16
N THR A 129 12.88 17.69 14.27
CA THR A 129 13.96 18.51 13.68
C THR A 129 13.85 18.63 12.16
N VAL A 130 12.71 18.26 11.59
CA VAL A 130 12.49 18.18 10.14
C VAL A 130 11.55 19.31 9.73
N ALA A 131 11.98 20.17 8.81
CA ALA A 131 11.13 21.26 8.30
C ALA A 131 10.06 20.77 7.32
N GLY A 132 10.30 19.62 6.69
CA GLY A 132 9.35 18.99 5.77
C GLY A 132 8.22 18.22 6.48
N SER A 133 7.09 18.09 5.80
CA SER A 133 5.95 17.29 6.25
C SER A 133 6.20 15.78 6.09
N VAL A 134 6.38 15.12 7.24
CA VAL A 134 6.63 13.67 7.33
C VAL A 134 5.69 13.06 8.36
N SER A 135 4.96 12.03 7.96
CA SER A 135 4.12 11.23 8.86
C SER A 135 4.70 9.83 8.98
N THR A 136 5.01 9.39 10.20
CA THR A 136 5.56 8.05 10.44
C THR A 136 4.56 7.20 11.21
N VAL A 137 4.35 5.99 10.70
CA VAL A 137 3.50 4.97 11.28
C VAL A 137 4.40 3.83 11.77
N LYS A 138 4.47 3.64 13.09
CA LYS A 138 5.17 2.50 13.68
C LYS A 138 4.36 1.23 13.48
N MET A 139 5.00 0.19 12.96
CA MET A 139 4.29 -1.05 12.65
C MET A 139 3.88 -1.83 13.88
N GLU A 140 4.47 -1.64 15.06
CA GLU A 140 4.05 -2.33 16.30
C GLU A 140 2.54 -2.20 16.61
N LYS A 141 1.90 -1.11 16.14
CA LYS A 141 0.45 -0.84 16.25
C LYS A 141 -0.41 -1.53 15.16
N ILE A 142 0.21 -1.96 14.05
CA ILE A 142 -0.46 -2.39 12.81
C ILE A 142 -0.07 -3.82 12.38
N GLU A 143 1.12 -4.29 12.75
CA GLU A 143 1.76 -5.56 12.40
C GLU A 143 0.88 -6.79 12.66
N LYS A 144 -0.06 -6.64 13.59
CA LYS A 144 -0.97 -7.69 14.01
C LYS A 144 -2.25 -7.70 13.17
N THR A 145 -2.25 -7.21 11.93
CA THR A 145 -3.43 -7.23 11.05
C THR A 145 -3.34 -8.42 10.09
N PRO A 146 -4.39 -9.24 9.90
CA PRO A 146 -4.35 -10.47 9.10
C PRO A 146 -4.33 -10.21 7.59
N THR A 147 -3.65 -9.17 7.13
CA THR A 147 -3.60 -8.84 5.71
C THR A 147 -2.39 -9.49 5.05
N ALA A 148 -2.57 -9.94 3.80
CA ALA A 148 -1.48 -10.42 2.97
C ALA A 148 -0.39 -9.34 2.77
N ALA A 149 -0.80 -8.07 2.71
CA ALA A 149 0.07 -6.91 2.52
C ALA A 149 -0.18 -5.82 3.58
N PHE A 150 0.84 -5.00 3.85
CA PHE A 150 0.80 -3.94 4.88
C PHE A 150 0.04 -2.68 4.43
N ASP A 151 -0.16 -2.53 3.12
CA ASP A 151 -0.69 -1.36 2.43
C ASP A 151 -2.13 -1.02 2.86
N GLN A 152 -3.01 -2.02 2.94
CA GLN A 152 -4.39 -1.86 3.41
C GLN A 152 -4.46 -1.39 4.87
N ALA A 153 -3.43 -1.68 5.66
CA ALA A 153 -3.41 -1.38 7.08
C ALA A 153 -3.04 0.09 7.37
N LEU A 154 -2.51 0.82 6.38
CA LEU A 154 -2.27 2.28 6.45
C LEU A 154 -3.54 3.12 6.30
N GLN A 155 -4.66 2.52 5.91
CA GLN A 155 -5.87 3.25 5.59
C GLN A 155 -6.45 3.97 6.83
N GLY A 156 -6.63 5.29 6.70
CA GLY A 156 -7.09 6.14 7.80
C GLY A 156 -6.07 6.32 8.93
N GLN A 157 -4.80 5.96 8.74
CA GLN A 157 -3.71 6.18 9.73
C GLN A 157 -2.94 7.49 9.50
N VAL A 158 -2.94 8.00 8.27
CA VAL A 158 -2.12 9.15 7.86
C VAL A 158 -2.99 10.19 7.18
N ALA A 159 -3.00 11.42 7.69
CA ALA A 159 -3.63 12.54 6.98
C ALA A 159 -2.94 12.80 5.65
N GLY A 160 -3.73 13.11 4.63
CA GLY A 160 -3.28 13.39 3.27
C GLY A 160 -3.00 12.14 2.44
N LEU A 161 -3.11 10.93 3.02
CA LEU A 161 -2.92 9.67 2.31
C LEU A 161 -4.26 8.95 2.07
N THR A 162 -4.68 8.89 0.82
CA THR A 162 -5.81 8.05 0.39
C THR A 162 -5.30 6.64 0.13
N VAL A 163 -5.93 5.64 0.76
CA VAL A 163 -5.69 4.21 0.49
C VAL A 163 -7.04 3.58 0.14
N LEU A 164 -7.17 3.02 -1.05
CA LEU A 164 -8.38 2.36 -1.54
C LEU A 164 -8.04 0.97 -2.11
N SER A 165 -8.71 -0.07 -1.62
CA SER A 165 -8.63 -1.40 -2.20
C SER A 165 -9.68 -1.57 -3.30
N ASN A 166 -9.23 -1.89 -4.51
CA ASN A 166 -10.12 -2.05 -5.67
C ASN A 166 -10.85 -3.40 -5.71
N THR A 167 -10.36 -4.37 -4.94
CA THR A 167 -10.80 -5.76 -4.98
C THR A 167 -10.49 -6.44 -3.65
N GLY A 168 -11.31 -7.41 -3.26
CA GLY A 168 -11.09 -8.31 -2.13
C GLY A 168 -10.14 -9.49 -2.42
N GLU A 169 -9.56 -9.55 -3.63
CA GLU A 169 -8.59 -10.56 -4.03
C GLU A 169 -7.33 -10.54 -3.12
N PRO A 170 -7.00 -11.64 -2.41
CA PRO A 170 -5.88 -11.70 -1.48
C PRO A 170 -4.52 -11.31 -2.06
N SER A 171 -4.33 -11.52 -3.37
CA SER A 171 -3.08 -11.20 -4.07
C SER A 171 -2.98 -9.75 -4.56
N ALA A 172 -4.05 -8.96 -4.49
CA ALA A 172 -4.08 -7.60 -5.04
C ALA A 172 -3.59 -6.53 -4.04
N SER A 173 -2.91 -5.50 -4.56
CA SER A 173 -2.42 -4.36 -3.79
C SER A 173 -3.43 -3.21 -3.77
N ALA A 174 -3.43 -2.44 -2.68
CA ALA A 174 -4.22 -1.22 -2.56
C ALA A 174 -3.62 -0.08 -3.39
N THR A 175 -4.48 0.82 -3.88
CA THR A 175 -4.06 2.05 -4.54
C THR A 175 -3.83 3.14 -3.51
N MET A 176 -2.66 3.79 -3.56
CA MET A 176 -2.32 4.92 -2.69
C MET A 176 -2.15 6.21 -3.47
N THR A 177 -2.69 7.31 -2.94
CA THR A 177 -2.44 8.66 -3.46
C THR A 177 -2.20 9.62 -2.30
N ILE A 178 -1.22 10.52 -2.46
CA ILE A 178 -0.88 11.55 -1.46
C ILE A 178 -1.37 12.90 -1.99
N ARG A 179 -2.21 13.58 -1.21
CA ARG A 179 -2.76 14.92 -1.51
C ARG A 179 -3.47 15.00 -2.87
N GLY A 180 -4.23 13.95 -3.19
CA GLY A 180 -5.06 13.86 -4.39
C GLY A 180 -4.29 13.48 -5.67
N THR A 181 -5.03 13.49 -6.78
CA THR A 181 -4.53 13.13 -8.12
C THR A 181 -3.77 14.30 -8.75
N ASN A 182 -2.51 14.08 -9.15
CA ASN A 182 -1.62 15.16 -9.62
C ASN A 182 -1.38 15.22 -11.14
N SER A 183 -1.87 14.23 -11.89
CA SER A 183 -1.80 14.17 -13.36
C SER A 183 -3.09 13.56 -13.94
N ILE A 184 -3.35 13.77 -15.23
CA ILE A 184 -4.53 13.25 -15.92
C ILE A 184 -4.26 11.83 -16.46
N ASN A 185 -3.12 11.63 -17.13
CA ASN A 185 -2.74 10.34 -17.75
C ASN A 185 -1.47 9.74 -17.15
N SER A 186 -0.47 10.56 -16.78
CA SER A 186 0.78 10.04 -16.23
C SER A 186 0.58 9.40 -14.86
N GLY A 187 1.49 8.51 -14.47
CA GLY A 187 1.40 7.78 -13.21
C GLY A 187 1.25 8.69 -11.99
N THR A 188 0.27 8.37 -11.14
CA THR A 188 -0.15 9.17 -9.97
C THR A 188 0.19 8.51 -8.62
N ALA A 189 0.74 7.31 -8.64
CA ALA A 189 1.19 6.60 -7.44
C ALA A 189 2.43 7.26 -6.83
N PRO A 190 2.58 7.27 -5.50
CA PRO A 190 3.81 7.69 -4.84
C PRO A 190 4.97 6.74 -5.15
N LEU A 191 6.19 7.21 -4.95
CA LEU A 191 7.38 6.37 -5.01
C LEU A 191 7.47 5.52 -3.72
N TYR A 192 7.66 4.21 -3.87
CA TYR A 192 7.83 3.30 -2.75
C TYR A 192 9.29 2.89 -2.61
N ILE A 193 9.85 3.05 -1.42
CA ILE A 193 11.26 2.75 -1.14
C ILE A 193 11.32 1.74 -0.01
N LEU A 194 11.89 0.56 -0.26
CA LEU A 194 12.17 -0.45 0.77
C LEU A 194 13.66 -0.48 1.08
N ASP A 195 14.03 -0.09 2.30
CA ASP A 195 15.43 -0.06 2.76
C ASP A 195 16.40 0.70 1.80
N GLY A 196 15.87 1.68 1.06
CA GLY A 196 16.61 2.47 0.08
C GLY A 196 16.51 2.00 -1.38
N VAL A 197 15.80 0.91 -1.68
CA VAL A 197 15.56 0.42 -3.04
C VAL A 197 14.15 0.76 -3.51
N PRO A 198 13.97 1.36 -4.70
CA PRO A 198 12.65 1.56 -5.29
C PRO A 198 11.96 0.24 -5.61
N ILE A 199 10.72 0.08 -5.14
CA ILE A 199 9.88 -1.09 -5.42
C ILE A 199 8.56 -0.67 -6.07
N SER A 200 7.86 -1.62 -6.69
CA SER A 200 6.52 -1.37 -7.23
C SER A 200 5.43 -1.67 -6.19
N ALA A 201 4.24 -1.07 -6.35
CA ALA A 201 3.08 -1.43 -5.52
C ALA A 201 2.72 -2.92 -5.63
N SER A 202 2.92 -3.53 -6.81
CA SER A 202 2.67 -4.96 -7.05
C SER A 202 3.56 -5.91 -6.23
N ASP A 203 4.57 -5.36 -5.54
CA ASP A 203 5.46 -6.11 -4.67
C ASP A 203 5.03 -6.06 -3.21
N PHE A 204 4.00 -5.30 -2.82
CA PHE A 204 3.60 -5.22 -1.41
C PHE A 204 3.17 -6.57 -0.84
N ASN A 205 2.53 -7.41 -1.67
CA ASN A 205 2.15 -8.76 -1.28
C ASN A 205 3.37 -9.70 -1.10
N THR A 206 4.56 -9.33 -1.56
CA THR A 206 5.80 -10.10 -1.37
C THR A 206 6.47 -9.79 -0.02
N ILE A 207 6.09 -8.68 0.63
CA ILE A 207 6.69 -8.22 1.89
C ILE A 207 5.90 -8.77 3.07
N ASN A 208 6.57 -9.48 3.98
CA ASN A 208 5.95 -9.85 5.25
C ASN A 208 5.75 -8.59 6.12
N PRO A 209 4.51 -8.20 6.48
CA PRO A 209 4.26 -7.01 7.29
C PRO A 209 4.98 -7.03 8.64
N ALA A 210 5.26 -8.22 9.17
CA ALA A 210 5.93 -8.40 10.44
C ALA A 210 7.43 -8.11 10.44
N ASP A 211 8.04 -8.04 9.26
CA ASP A 211 9.43 -7.61 9.09
C ASP A 211 9.56 -6.07 9.08
N ILE A 212 8.44 -5.34 8.98
CA ILE A 212 8.45 -3.89 8.85
C ILE A 212 8.55 -3.25 10.24
N GLU A 213 9.46 -2.30 10.39
CA GLU A 213 9.62 -1.50 11.62
C GLU A 213 8.75 -0.26 11.57
N SER A 214 8.81 0.48 10.47
CA SER A 214 8.05 1.72 10.28
C SER A 214 7.79 2.04 8.82
N LEU A 215 6.74 2.83 8.60
CA LEU A 215 6.35 3.39 7.32
C LEU A 215 6.37 4.92 7.45
N SER A 216 7.21 5.60 6.67
CA SER A 216 7.29 7.06 6.67
C SER A 216 6.74 7.61 5.35
N VAL A 217 5.73 8.48 5.45
CA VAL A 217 5.06 9.13 4.32
C VAL A 217 5.58 10.55 4.21
N LEU A 218 6.29 10.82 3.11
CA LEU A 218 6.90 12.11 2.78
C LEU A 218 5.95 12.84 1.82
N LYS A 219 5.34 13.93 2.28
CA LYS A 219 4.19 14.57 1.61
C LYS A 219 4.53 15.88 0.89
N ASP A 220 5.69 16.47 1.17
CA ASP A 220 6.05 17.80 0.68
C ASP A 220 7.38 17.85 -0.09
N ALA A 221 7.68 19.00 -0.70
CA ALA A 221 8.86 19.16 -1.54
C ALA A 221 10.18 19.08 -0.74
N SER A 222 10.23 19.52 0.52
CA SER A 222 11.48 19.46 1.31
C SER A 222 11.84 18.03 1.68
N SER A 223 10.86 17.23 2.10
CA SER A 223 11.07 15.85 2.52
C SER A 223 11.30 14.88 1.35
N THR A 224 10.79 15.22 0.16
CA THR A 224 10.88 14.38 -1.04
C THR A 224 12.01 14.76 -2.00
N SER A 225 12.61 15.95 -1.87
CA SER A 225 13.57 16.51 -2.83
C SER A 225 14.74 15.59 -3.17
N ILE A 226 15.22 14.81 -2.20
CA ILE A 226 16.35 13.91 -2.39
C ILE A 226 15.98 12.75 -3.32
N TYR A 227 14.72 12.31 -3.34
CA TYR A 227 14.23 11.27 -4.26
C TYR A 227 13.92 11.81 -5.67
N GLY A 228 13.92 13.13 -5.81
CA GLY A 228 13.92 13.82 -7.10
C GLY A 228 12.64 13.63 -7.90
N ALA A 229 12.81 13.46 -9.20
CA ALA A 229 11.75 13.50 -10.19
C ALA A 229 10.86 12.25 -10.28
N ARG A 230 10.97 11.35 -9.31
CA ARG A 230 10.00 10.26 -9.08
C ARG A 230 9.12 10.54 -7.86
N ALA A 231 9.39 11.63 -7.15
CA ALA A 231 8.77 11.97 -5.90
C ALA A 231 7.63 13.01 -6.04
N ALA A 232 7.25 13.36 -7.28
CA ALA A 232 6.13 14.26 -7.56
C ALA A 232 4.85 13.88 -6.86
N ASN A 233 4.57 12.59 -6.68
CA ASN A 233 3.36 12.09 -6.03
C ASN A 233 3.57 11.78 -4.54
N GLY A 234 4.68 12.26 -3.95
CA GLY A 234 5.12 11.89 -2.61
C GLY A 234 5.90 10.57 -2.59
N VAL A 235 6.43 10.23 -1.41
CA VAL A 235 7.27 9.03 -1.22
C VAL A 235 6.83 8.30 0.04
N ILE A 236 6.77 6.97 -0.02
CA ILE A 236 6.55 6.12 1.14
C ILE A 236 7.80 5.27 1.37
N VAL A 237 8.45 5.51 2.50
CA VAL A 237 9.67 4.82 2.91
C VAL A 237 9.32 3.72 3.89
N ILE A 238 9.63 2.48 3.51
CA ILE A 238 9.42 1.26 4.27
C ILE A 238 10.76 0.87 4.88
N THR A 239 10.84 0.88 6.20
CA THR A 239 12.04 0.49 6.96
C THR A 239 11.81 -0.85 7.62
N THR A 240 12.74 -1.77 7.44
CA THR A 240 12.64 -3.12 8.03
C THR A 240 13.38 -3.25 9.35
N LYS A 241 12.91 -4.18 10.18
CA LYS A 241 13.40 -4.42 11.53
C LYS A 241 14.89 -4.75 11.55
N ARG A 242 15.53 -4.28 12.63
CA ARG A 242 16.93 -4.55 12.96
C ARG A 242 17.02 -5.09 14.38
N GLY A 243 18.15 -5.70 14.72
CA GLY A 243 18.43 -6.09 16.09
C GLY A 243 18.47 -4.85 17.00
N LYS A 244 17.80 -4.93 18.13
CA LYS A 244 18.01 -3.97 19.24
C LYS A 244 19.20 -4.48 20.05
N ILE A 245 20.00 -3.57 20.59
CA ILE A 245 21.09 -3.94 21.50
C ILE A 245 20.45 -4.61 22.72
N ALA A 246 20.74 -5.89 22.89
CA ALA A 246 20.28 -6.73 23.98
C ALA A 246 21.37 -7.78 24.21
N GLU A 247 21.71 -8.07 25.48
CA GLU A 247 22.74 -9.07 25.80
C GLU A 247 22.39 -10.48 25.32
N ARG A 248 21.10 -10.76 25.05
CA ARG A 248 20.62 -12.04 24.53
C ARG A 248 19.83 -11.86 23.23
N PRO A 249 20.05 -12.74 22.24
CA PRO A 249 19.23 -12.78 21.04
C PRO A 249 17.76 -13.02 21.43
N ARG A 250 16.86 -12.25 20.80
CA ARG A 250 15.41 -12.38 20.99
C ARG A 250 14.85 -13.23 19.87
N ILE A 251 14.11 -14.29 20.23
CA ILE A 251 13.38 -15.11 19.27
C ILE A 251 11.89 -14.81 19.44
N GLU A 252 11.20 -14.57 18.34
CA GLU A 252 9.74 -14.40 18.32
C GLU A 252 9.11 -15.44 17.40
N TYR A 253 8.12 -16.15 17.90
CA TYR A 253 7.25 -17.00 17.11
C TYR A 253 5.83 -16.44 17.14
N ARG A 254 5.25 -16.21 15.96
CA ARG A 254 3.87 -15.75 15.80
C ARG A 254 3.09 -16.78 15.02
N MET A 255 1.88 -17.07 15.50
CA MET A 255 0.90 -17.90 14.83
C MET A 255 -0.43 -17.15 14.76
N GLN A 256 -1.08 -17.19 13.61
CA GLN A 256 -2.42 -16.65 13.40
C GLN A 256 -3.25 -17.64 12.59
N LEU A 257 -4.44 -17.95 13.08
CA LEU A 257 -5.42 -18.80 12.41
C LEU A 257 -6.75 -18.08 12.33
N GLY A 258 -7.46 -18.23 11.22
CA GLY A 258 -8.73 -17.57 11.05
C GLY A 258 -9.50 -18.00 9.82
N PHE A 259 -10.56 -17.26 9.57
CA PHE A 259 -11.40 -17.42 8.40
C PHE A 259 -11.92 -16.07 7.89
N SER A 260 -12.26 -16.04 6.62
CA SER A 260 -12.74 -14.89 5.88
C SER A 260 -14.12 -15.16 5.31
N GLN A 261 -14.95 -14.13 5.26
CA GLN A 261 -16.28 -14.10 4.63
C GLN A 261 -16.49 -12.75 3.95
N MET A 262 -17.52 -12.60 3.12
CA MET A 262 -17.86 -11.30 2.53
C MET A 262 -18.09 -10.23 3.61
N ALA A 263 -17.57 -9.01 3.40
CA ALA A 263 -17.70 -7.92 4.37
C ALA A 263 -19.12 -7.36 4.48
N ASN A 264 -19.87 -7.36 3.37
CA ASN A 264 -21.26 -6.92 3.31
C ASN A 264 -22.07 -7.91 2.46
N ASP A 265 -23.05 -8.53 3.08
CA ASP A 265 -24.00 -9.48 2.49
C ASP A 265 -25.42 -8.90 2.37
N LYS A 266 -25.66 -7.71 2.94
CA LYS A 266 -26.98 -7.08 3.06
C LYS A 266 -27.48 -6.46 1.77
N ASN A 267 -26.56 -6.07 0.88
CA ASN A 267 -26.84 -5.42 -0.40
C ASN A 267 -26.99 -6.45 -1.54
N TRP A 268 -27.53 -7.63 -1.24
CA TRP A 268 -27.75 -8.70 -2.21
C TRP A 268 -29.25 -8.82 -2.52
N ASP A 269 -29.73 -7.99 -3.44
CA ASP A 269 -31.16 -7.83 -3.74
C ASP A 269 -31.57 -8.54 -5.04
N MET A 270 -31.38 -9.85 -5.12
CA MET A 270 -31.76 -10.68 -6.28
C MET A 270 -33.07 -11.43 -6.04
N MET A 271 -33.88 -11.62 -7.08
CA MET A 271 -35.13 -12.38 -6.97
C MET A 271 -34.86 -13.85 -6.62
N THR A 272 -35.64 -14.36 -5.66
CA THR A 272 -35.81 -15.80 -5.39
C THR A 272 -36.61 -16.48 -6.49
N THR A 273 -36.65 -17.82 -6.52
CA THR A 273 -37.44 -18.56 -7.52
C THR A 273 -38.92 -18.16 -7.54
N PRO A 274 -39.65 -18.06 -6.41
CA PRO A 274 -41.04 -17.63 -6.42
C PRO A 274 -41.25 -16.23 -7.00
N GLU A 275 -40.39 -15.28 -6.61
CA GLU A 275 -40.41 -13.90 -7.11
C GLU A 275 -40.09 -13.85 -8.61
N ARG A 276 -39.08 -14.59 -9.04
CA ARG A 276 -38.66 -14.65 -10.44
C ARG A 276 -39.75 -15.23 -11.32
N ILE A 277 -40.41 -16.31 -10.90
CA ILE A 277 -41.56 -16.90 -11.62
C ILE A 277 -42.75 -15.93 -11.67
N ALA A 278 -43.04 -15.23 -10.57
CA ALA A 278 -44.13 -14.25 -10.53
C ALA A 278 -43.86 -13.09 -11.51
N TYR A 279 -42.63 -12.57 -11.51
CA TYR A 279 -42.19 -11.55 -12.46
C TYR A 279 -42.32 -12.04 -13.91
N GLU A 280 -41.87 -13.26 -14.19
CA GLU A 280 -41.92 -13.88 -15.53
C GLU A 280 -43.35 -14.02 -16.08
N LYS A 281 -44.29 -14.44 -15.24
CA LYS A 281 -45.71 -14.52 -15.58
C LYS A 281 -46.29 -13.14 -15.88
N GLU A 282 -45.91 -12.15 -15.08
CA GLU A 282 -46.40 -10.78 -15.22
C GLU A 282 -45.93 -10.12 -16.52
N ILE A 283 -44.70 -10.39 -16.97
CA ILE A 283 -44.14 -9.86 -18.22
C ILE A 283 -44.38 -10.77 -19.44
N GLY A 284 -45.14 -11.86 -19.28
CA GLY A 284 -45.53 -12.75 -20.37
C GLY A 284 -44.46 -13.74 -20.84
N MET A 285 -43.43 -14.02 -20.04
CA MET A 285 -42.34 -14.97 -20.36
C MET A 285 -42.66 -16.43 -19.99
N SER A 286 -43.94 -16.83 -20.02
CA SER A 286 -44.41 -18.15 -19.57
C SER A 286 -44.35 -19.25 -20.63
N ASP A 287 -44.07 -18.92 -21.89
CA ASP A 287 -44.08 -19.90 -22.98
C ASP A 287 -42.97 -20.96 -22.81
N GLY A 288 -43.31 -22.23 -23.00
CA GLY A 288 -42.39 -23.36 -22.84
C GLY A 288 -41.93 -23.67 -21.40
N GLN A 289 -42.38 -22.94 -20.37
CA GLN A 289 -41.92 -23.12 -18.99
C GLN A 289 -42.84 -24.03 -18.14
N ASN A 290 -42.26 -25.01 -17.45
CA ASN A 290 -42.99 -25.83 -16.46
C ASN A 290 -42.71 -25.34 -15.03
N TYR A 291 -43.46 -24.33 -14.60
CA TYR A 291 -43.26 -23.71 -13.28
C TYR A 291 -43.48 -24.65 -12.09
N ASN A 292 -44.25 -25.73 -12.23
CA ASN A 292 -44.43 -26.72 -11.16
C ASN A 292 -43.16 -27.53 -10.88
N VAL A 293 -42.26 -27.60 -11.87
CA VAL A 293 -40.94 -28.24 -11.73
C VAL A 293 -39.91 -27.22 -11.27
N LEU A 294 -39.85 -26.06 -11.91
CA LEU A 294 -38.88 -25.00 -11.60
C LEU A 294 -39.02 -24.47 -10.16
N SER A 295 -40.26 -24.37 -9.65
CA SER A 295 -40.53 -23.90 -8.28
C SER A 295 -39.97 -24.80 -7.18
N ARG A 296 -39.44 -25.98 -7.52
CA ARG A 296 -38.84 -26.93 -6.56
C ARG A 296 -37.37 -26.63 -6.27
N THR A 297 -36.77 -25.67 -6.98
CA THR A 297 -35.36 -25.31 -6.86
C THR A 297 -35.25 -23.81 -6.61
N ASP A 298 -34.54 -23.44 -5.55
CA ASP A 298 -34.28 -22.05 -5.19
C ASP A 298 -32.84 -21.96 -4.66
N VAL A 299 -31.94 -21.58 -5.56
CA VAL A 299 -30.49 -21.51 -5.37
C VAL A 299 -30.13 -20.05 -5.16
N ASN A 300 -29.55 -19.76 -4.01
CA ASN A 300 -28.86 -18.51 -3.79
C ASN A 300 -27.46 -18.60 -4.38
N TRP A 301 -27.28 -18.09 -5.60
CA TRP A 301 -26.01 -18.17 -6.32
C TRP A 301 -24.86 -17.41 -5.64
N ARG A 302 -25.14 -16.45 -4.77
CA ARG A 302 -24.13 -15.85 -3.89
C ARG A 302 -23.46 -16.91 -3.02
N ASP A 303 -24.24 -17.77 -2.38
CA ASP A 303 -23.74 -18.78 -1.44
C ASP A 303 -23.05 -19.95 -2.17
N VAL A 304 -23.26 -20.06 -3.49
CA VAL A 304 -22.53 -21.00 -4.37
C VAL A 304 -21.15 -20.45 -4.73
N VAL A 305 -21.06 -19.16 -5.03
CA VAL A 305 -19.82 -18.51 -5.52
C VAL A 305 -18.92 -18.02 -4.39
N PHE A 306 -19.51 -17.61 -3.26
CA PHE A 306 -18.77 -17.08 -2.13
C PHE A 306 -18.73 -18.07 -0.94
N ASN A 307 -17.52 -18.39 -0.51
CA ASN A 307 -17.22 -19.14 0.70
C ASN A 307 -17.33 -18.24 1.93
N SER A 308 -18.18 -18.64 2.88
CA SER A 308 -18.40 -17.96 4.16
C SER A 308 -17.35 -18.30 5.23
N SER A 309 -16.43 -19.21 4.94
CA SER A 309 -15.45 -19.75 5.89
C SER A 309 -14.09 -20.00 5.21
N ALA A 310 -13.67 -19.07 4.34
CA ALA A 310 -12.41 -19.19 3.60
C ALA A 310 -11.21 -19.12 4.57
N MET A 311 -10.36 -20.14 4.57
CA MET A 311 -9.35 -20.33 5.61
C MET A 311 -8.21 -19.31 5.50
N LEU A 312 -7.70 -18.86 6.64
CA LEU A 312 -6.55 -17.98 6.75
C LEU A 312 -5.56 -18.53 7.78
N GLN A 313 -4.29 -18.63 7.41
CA GLN A 313 -3.23 -19.09 8.29
C GLN A 313 -1.93 -18.30 8.07
N SER A 314 -1.25 -17.99 9.17
CA SER A 314 0.08 -17.39 9.14
C SER A 314 0.95 -17.94 10.27
N TYR A 315 2.19 -18.25 9.93
CA TYR A 315 3.21 -18.68 10.89
C TYR A 315 4.51 -17.95 10.58
N GLU A 316 5.16 -17.47 11.62
CA GLU A 316 6.37 -16.68 11.50
C GLU A 316 7.34 -16.98 12.64
N LEU A 317 8.62 -17.03 12.29
CA LEU A 317 9.71 -17.13 13.22
C LEU A 317 10.73 -16.05 12.89
N SER A 318 11.10 -15.24 13.89
CA SER A 318 12.17 -14.25 13.75
C SER A 318 13.20 -14.37 14.87
N LEU A 319 14.43 -14.02 14.55
CA LEU A 319 15.58 -13.96 15.44
C LEU A 319 16.24 -12.60 15.24
N SER A 320 16.47 -11.89 16.33
CA SER A 320 17.09 -10.57 16.30
C SER A 320 18.08 -10.38 17.43
N GLY A 321 19.13 -9.60 17.17
CA GLY A 321 20.12 -9.25 18.19
C GLY A 321 21.13 -8.22 17.66
N ALA A 322 21.73 -7.48 18.58
CA ALA A 322 22.82 -6.59 18.25
C ALA A 322 23.86 -6.53 19.38
N ASP A 323 25.13 -6.51 18.98
CA ASP A 323 26.31 -6.20 19.81
C ASP A 323 27.03 -4.96 19.24
N GLU A 324 28.16 -4.54 19.83
CA GLU A 324 28.92 -3.35 19.38
C GLU A 324 29.33 -3.37 17.90
N ARG A 325 29.57 -4.56 17.35
CA ARG A 325 30.11 -4.74 16.01
C ARG A 325 29.13 -5.36 15.05
N ASN A 326 28.10 -6.07 15.51
CA ASN A 326 27.17 -6.81 14.68
C ASN A 326 25.73 -6.45 15.05
N ASN A 327 24.90 -6.22 14.03
CA ASN A 327 23.46 -6.10 14.17
C ASN A 327 22.82 -7.07 13.18
N TYR A 328 21.88 -7.89 13.63
CA TYR A 328 21.23 -8.85 12.75
C TYR A 328 19.75 -9.03 13.06
N TYR A 329 19.01 -9.32 12.01
CA TYR A 329 17.61 -9.73 12.04
C TYR A 329 17.39 -10.77 10.94
N VAL A 330 16.88 -11.94 11.31
CA VAL A 330 16.56 -13.02 10.37
C VAL A 330 15.13 -13.47 10.64
N SER A 331 14.31 -13.59 9.60
CA SER A 331 12.94 -14.08 9.73
C SER A 331 12.57 -15.04 8.60
N GLY A 332 11.63 -15.93 8.91
CA GLY A 332 10.99 -16.81 7.96
C GLY A 332 9.49 -16.88 8.25
N GLY A 333 8.69 -16.89 7.19
CA GLY A 333 7.23 -16.88 7.31
C GLY A 333 6.52 -17.69 6.23
N TYR A 334 5.39 -18.29 6.62
CA TYR A 334 4.39 -18.87 5.73
C TYR A 334 3.06 -18.15 5.93
N TYR A 335 2.42 -17.77 4.83
CA TYR A 335 1.08 -17.20 4.82
C TYR A 335 0.25 -17.93 3.77
N SER A 336 -0.97 -18.30 4.13
CA SER A 336 -1.94 -18.90 3.22
C SER A 336 -3.32 -18.31 3.49
N GLN A 337 -3.98 -17.88 2.42
CA GLN A 337 -5.33 -17.35 2.46
C GLN A 337 -6.12 -17.89 1.27
N ASP A 338 -7.23 -18.56 1.59
CA ASP A 338 -8.27 -18.84 0.59
C ASP A 338 -9.06 -17.56 0.35
N GLY A 339 -9.35 -17.27 -0.92
CA GLY A 339 -10.29 -16.23 -1.28
C GLY A 339 -11.72 -16.61 -0.87
N THR A 340 -12.54 -15.60 -0.59
CA THR A 340 -13.98 -15.82 -0.41
C THR A 340 -14.66 -16.17 -1.75
N ALA A 341 -14.21 -15.69 -2.90
CA ALA A 341 -14.73 -16.12 -4.21
C ALA A 341 -14.03 -17.39 -4.71
N LEU A 342 -14.76 -18.27 -5.39
CA LEU A 342 -14.20 -19.46 -6.02
C LEU A 342 -13.09 -19.13 -7.03
N GLY A 343 -12.05 -19.96 -7.06
CA GLY A 343 -10.89 -19.78 -7.95
C GLY A 343 -9.82 -18.83 -7.41
N SER A 344 -9.97 -18.29 -6.21
CA SER A 344 -9.01 -17.38 -5.57
C SER A 344 -8.28 -18.08 -4.42
N THR A 345 -6.94 -18.19 -4.50
CA THR A 345 -6.07 -18.71 -3.43
C THR A 345 -4.72 -18.01 -3.48
N PHE A 346 -4.14 -17.74 -2.31
CA PHE A 346 -2.84 -17.10 -2.20
C PHE A 346 -1.97 -17.77 -1.14
N GLU A 347 -0.80 -18.26 -1.55
CA GLU A 347 0.22 -18.81 -0.66
C GLU A 347 1.53 -18.03 -0.82
N ARG A 348 2.20 -17.74 0.29
CA ARG A 348 3.47 -17.02 0.32
C ARG A 348 4.45 -17.64 1.31
N TYR A 349 5.68 -17.82 0.84
CA TYR A 349 6.84 -18.20 1.63
C TYR A 349 7.84 -17.04 1.59
N SER A 350 8.23 -16.54 2.77
CA SER A 350 9.11 -15.38 2.90
C SER A 350 10.33 -15.71 3.73
N LEU A 351 11.48 -15.21 3.31
CA LEU A 351 12.73 -15.23 4.08
C LEU A 351 13.35 -13.84 4.05
N ARG A 352 13.80 -13.35 5.20
CA ARG A 352 14.55 -12.10 5.30
C ARG A 352 15.81 -12.28 6.12
N ALA A 353 16.87 -11.60 5.68
CA ALA A 353 18.13 -11.49 6.40
C ALA A 353 18.63 -10.04 6.29
N ASN A 354 18.62 -9.34 7.42
CA ASN A 354 19.26 -8.05 7.59
C ASN A 354 20.50 -8.26 8.47
N PHE A 355 21.65 -7.75 8.03
CA PHE A 355 22.91 -7.88 8.74
C PHE A 355 23.75 -6.63 8.55
N GLU A 356 24.25 -6.07 9.63
CA GLU A 356 25.21 -4.97 9.61
C GLU A 356 26.41 -5.31 10.48
N ARG A 357 27.60 -4.95 10.01
CA ARG A 357 28.84 -5.15 10.76
C ARG A 357 29.71 -3.90 10.71
N LYS A 358 30.07 -3.38 11.88
CA LYS A 358 31.15 -2.42 12.06
C LYS A 358 32.48 -3.18 11.99
N ALA A 359 33.01 -3.32 10.77
CA ALA A 359 34.22 -4.10 10.52
C ALA A 359 35.47 -3.44 11.13
N ALA A 360 35.50 -2.11 11.18
CA ALA A 360 36.41 -1.29 11.98
C ALA A 360 35.74 0.06 12.31
N ASP A 361 36.37 0.90 13.14
CA ASP A 361 35.82 2.23 13.46
C ASP A 361 35.60 3.15 12.25
N TRP A 362 36.35 2.90 11.17
CA TRP A 362 36.28 3.66 9.93
C TRP A 362 35.44 2.99 8.83
N ILE A 363 34.90 1.77 9.05
CA ILE A 363 34.11 1.05 8.05
C ILE A 363 32.99 0.20 8.65
N LYS A 364 31.77 0.40 8.13
CA LYS A 364 30.59 -0.40 8.38
C LYS A 364 30.09 -1.01 7.07
N LEU A 365 29.77 -2.30 7.09
CA LEU A 365 29.20 -3.03 5.96
C LEU A 365 27.81 -3.50 6.34
N GLY A 366 26.90 -3.63 5.38
CA GLY A 366 25.61 -4.24 5.65
C GLY A 366 24.86 -4.75 4.44
N THR A 367 23.88 -5.59 4.70
CA THR A 367 22.93 -6.10 3.73
C THR A 367 21.52 -6.17 4.30
N ASN A 368 20.54 -5.87 3.46
CA ASN A 368 19.12 -6.11 3.72
C ASN A 368 18.60 -6.95 2.56
N THR A 369 18.36 -8.24 2.77
CA THR A 369 17.96 -9.19 1.72
C THR A 369 16.64 -9.85 2.05
N MET A 370 15.74 -9.90 1.07
CA MET A 370 14.45 -10.57 1.11
C MET A 370 14.33 -11.53 -0.07
N LEU A 371 13.87 -12.74 0.20
CA LEU A 371 13.50 -13.75 -0.78
C LEU A 371 12.02 -14.13 -0.57
N ASN A 372 11.30 -14.25 -1.67
CA ASN A 372 9.89 -14.58 -1.62
C ASN A 372 9.47 -15.53 -2.76
N PHE A 373 8.61 -16.49 -2.43
CA PHE A 373 7.98 -17.40 -3.38
C PHE A 373 6.47 -17.43 -3.14
N GLN A 374 5.69 -17.27 -4.21
CA GLN A 374 4.24 -17.22 -4.15
C GLN A 374 3.61 -18.23 -5.09
N LYS A 375 2.46 -18.79 -4.67
CA LYS A 375 1.51 -19.46 -5.57
C LYS A 375 0.21 -18.68 -5.54
N ILE A 376 -0.31 -18.36 -6.71
CA ILE A 376 -1.47 -17.48 -6.85
C ILE A 376 -2.47 -18.13 -7.80
N GLN A 377 -3.72 -18.13 -7.38
CA GLN A 377 -4.89 -18.32 -8.23
C GLN A 377 -5.81 -17.13 -8.00
N GLN A 378 -6.26 -16.48 -9.06
CA GLN A 378 -7.12 -15.28 -8.96
C GLN A 378 -8.51 -15.64 -9.45
N ALA A 379 -9.54 -15.13 -8.76
CA ALA A 379 -10.89 -15.21 -9.28
C ALA A 379 -11.06 -14.22 -10.44
N ASP A 380 -11.72 -14.63 -11.51
CA ASP A 380 -12.12 -13.70 -12.56
C ASP A 380 -13.12 -12.67 -11.99
N GLU A 381 -12.89 -11.39 -12.25
CA GLU A 381 -13.74 -10.28 -11.83
C GLU A 381 -13.86 -9.20 -12.92
N GLY A 382 -14.77 -8.23 -12.75
CA GLY A 382 -14.86 -7.07 -13.64
C GLY A 382 -15.51 -7.32 -15.01
N SER A 383 -15.82 -8.57 -15.34
CA SER A 383 -16.39 -8.97 -16.63
C SER A 383 -17.81 -9.52 -16.50
N TYR A 384 -18.78 -8.94 -17.21
CA TYR A 384 -20.17 -9.39 -17.21
C TYR A 384 -20.40 -10.55 -18.18
N ASN A 385 -20.12 -11.77 -17.74
CA ASN A 385 -20.45 -12.99 -18.46
C ASN A 385 -20.93 -14.09 -17.49
N LEU A 386 -21.41 -15.21 -18.03
CA LEU A 386 -22.02 -16.30 -17.26
C LEU A 386 -21.03 -17.26 -16.60
N VAL A 387 -19.73 -17.12 -16.86
CA VAL A 387 -18.68 -18.03 -16.37
C VAL A 387 -17.73 -17.38 -15.36
N THR A 388 -17.64 -16.04 -15.37
CA THR A 388 -16.96 -15.24 -14.36
C THR A 388 -17.73 -15.33 -13.03
N PRO A 389 -17.14 -15.84 -11.94
CA PRO A 389 -17.87 -16.24 -10.74
C PRO A 389 -18.76 -15.12 -10.18
N ILE A 390 -18.22 -13.91 -10.03
CA ILE A 390 -18.92 -12.79 -9.38
C ILE A 390 -20.12 -12.32 -10.22
N SER A 391 -19.96 -12.16 -11.52
CA SER A 391 -21.04 -11.79 -12.44
C SER A 391 -22.07 -12.92 -12.59
N ALA A 392 -21.60 -14.17 -12.67
CA ALA A 392 -22.47 -15.34 -12.75
C ALA A 392 -23.38 -15.43 -11.52
N ALA A 393 -22.87 -15.10 -10.33
CA ALA A 393 -23.68 -15.10 -9.11
C ALA A 393 -24.94 -14.22 -9.23
N ARG A 394 -24.88 -13.13 -9.99
CA ARG A 394 -26.03 -12.26 -10.26
C ARG A 394 -26.87 -12.77 -11.44
N PHE A 395 -26.25 -13.22 -12.52
CA PHE A 395 -26.98 -13.53 -13.75
C PHE A 395 -27.72 -14.88 -13.72
N MET A 396 -27.25 -15.84 -12.92
CA MET A 396 -27.82 -17.18 -12.89
C MET A 396 -29.23 -17.18 -12.29
N MET A 397 -30.16 -17.90 -12.94
CA MET A 397 -31.53 -18.05 -12.42
C MET A 397 -31.54 -18.82 -11.10
N PRO A 398 -32.41 -18.45 -10.15
CA PRO A 398 -32.49 -19.12 -8.85
C PRO A 398 -32.96 -20.58 -8.97
N TYR A 399 -33.68 -20.96 -10.04
CA TYR A 399 -34.09 -22.35 -10.28
C TYR A 399 -33.09 -23.17 -11.12
N TRP A 400 -31.89 -22.66 -11.41
CA TRP A 400 -30.82 -23.45 -12.03
C TRP A 400 -29.94 -24.10 -10.96
N ASN A 401 -29.96 -25.43 -10.88
CA ASN A 401 -29.15 -26.16 -9.92
C ASN A 401 -27.73 -26.41 -10.45
N PRO A 402 -26.66 -25.91 -9.80
CA PRO A 402 -25.28 -26.17 -10.19
C PRO A 402 -24.80 -27.60 -9.86
N TYR A 403 -25.61 -28.39 -9.15
CA TYR A 403 -25.27 -29.74 -8.72
C TYR A 403 -26.26 -30.79 -9.23
N ARG A 404 -25.76 -32.02 -9.39
CA ARG A 404 -26.55 -33.23 -9.60
C ARG A 404 -27.22 -33.67 -8.29
N ALA A 405 -28.11 -34.65 -8.39
CA ALA A 405 -28.79 -35.23 -7.23
C ALA A 405 -27.84 -35.92 -6.22
N ASP A 406 -26.65 -36.33 -6.66
CA ASP A 406 -25.59 -36.90 -5.81
C ASP A 406 -24.64 -35.86 -5.19
N GLY A 407 -24.85 -34.57 -5.50
CA GLY A 407 -24.02 -33.45 -5.02
C GLY A 407 -22.82 -33.10 -5.91
N SER A 408 -22.54 -33.86 -6.97
CA SER A 408 -21.46 -33.53 -7.91
C SER A 408 -21.84 -32.33 -8.82
N VAL A 409 -20.84 -31.61 -9.37
CA VAL A 409 -21.08 -30.43 -10.22
C VAL A 409 -21.81 -30.82 -11.51
N ALA A 410 -22.99 -30.26 -11.75
CA ALA A 410 -23.80 -30.50 -12.95
C ALA A 410 -23.02 -30.10 -14.21
N SER A 411 -23.13 -30.91 -15.26
CA SER A 411 -22.36 -30.76 -16.49
C SER A 411 -23.26 -30.58 -17.70
N ILE A 412 -22.77 -29.79 -18.66
CA ILE A 412 -23.37 -29.71 -19.99
C ILE A 412 -23.14 -30.99 -20.82
N SER A 413 -22.09 -31.75 -20.53
CA SER A 413 -21.68 -32.92 -21.32
C SER A 413 -22.64 -34.10 -21.20
N ASP A 414 -23.22 -34.30 -20.01
CA ASP A 414 -24.18 -35.36 -19.70
C ASP A 414 -25.63 -34.84 -19.64
N GLY A 415 -25.84 -33.55 -19.91
CA GLY A 415 -27.12 -32.88 -19.86
C GLY A 415 -27.71 -32.73 -18.45
N SER A 416 -26.92 -32.92 -17.39
CA SER A 416 -27.38 -32.70 -16.01
C SER A 416 -27.53 -31.21 -15.67
N TRP A 417 -26.74 -30.33 -16.31
CA TRP A 417 -26.98 -28.89 -16.28
C TRP A 417 -28.24 -28.53 -17.06
N LYS A 418 -29.21 -27.90 -16.39
CA LYS A 418 -30.50 -27.49 -16.97
C LYS A 418 -30.61 -25.98 -17.19
N GLY A 419 -29.56 -25.22 -16.88
CA GLY A 419 -29.52 -23.77 -17.13
C GLY A 419 -29.12 -23.42 -18.56
N ASN A 420 -29.26 -22.14 -18.91
CA ASN A 420 -28.76 -21.63 -20.18
C ASN A 420 -27.27 -21.31 -20.08
N GLY A 421 -26.51 -21.57 -21.15
CA GLY A 421 -25.06 -21.35 -21.15
C GLY A 421 -24.30 -22.44 -20.39
N GLN A 422 -23.22 -22.07 -19.72
CA GLN A 422 -22.32 -22.97 -19.02
C GLN A 422 -22.53 -22.87 -17.51
N ASN A 423 -22.38 -23.99 -16.79
CA ASN A 423 -22.29 -23.96 -15.34
C ASN A 423 -20.96 -23.29 -14.93
N PRO A 424 -20.95 -22.17 -14.20
CA PRO A 424 -19.72 -21.48 -13.81
C PRO A 424 -18.79 -22.38 -12.97
N LEU A 425 -19.34 -23.29 -12.15
CA LEU A 425 -18.53 -24.24 -11.38
C LEU A 425 -17.81 -25.25 -12.29
N GLU A 426 -18.49 -25.72 -13.33
CA GLU A 426 -17.90 -26.61 -14.33
C GLU A 426 -16.82 -25.88 -15.13
N TRP A 427 -17.07 -24.61 -15.50
CA TRP A 427 -16.11 -23.79 -16.23
C TRP A 427 -14.81 -23.64 -15.44
N LEU A 428 -14.86 -23.23 -14.17
CA LEU A 428 -13.66 -23.02 -13.34
C LEU A 428 -12.84 -24.30 -13.19
N ASN A 429 -13.49 -25.44 -12.99
CA ASN A 429 -12.81 -26.74 -12.89
C ASN A 429 -12.12 -27.13 -14.20
N ASN A 430 -12.67 -26.71 -15.34
CA ASN A 430 -12.14 -27.05 -16.66
C ASN A 430 -11.19 -26.00 -17.24
N ASN A 431 -11.10 -24.82 -16.64
CA ASN A 431 -10.30 -23.69 -17.10
C ASN A 431 -9.37 -23.09 -16.02
N PRO A 432 -8.61 -23.90 -15.25
CA PRO A 432 -7.78 -23.35 -14.19
C PRO A 432 -6.59 -22.55 -14.74
N VAL A 433 -6.26 -21.46 -14.05
CA VAL A 433 -5.10 -20.61 -14.32
C VAL A 433 -4.30 -20.45 -13.04
N HIS A 434 -3.01 -20.76 -13.08
CA HIS A 434 -2.12 -20.69 -11.92
C HIS A 434 -0.91 -19.82 -12.22
N TYR A 435 -0.51 -19.03 -11.22
CA TYR A 435 0.72 -18.23 -11.29
C TYR A 435 1.69 -18.64 -10.18
N LYS A 436 2.98 -18.52 -10.51
CA LYS A 436 4.07 -18.61 -9.54
C LYS A 436 4.95 -17.39 -9.68
N LYS A 437 5.25 -16.71 -8.56
CA LYS A 437 6.13 -15.54 -8.52
C LYS A 437 7.33 -15.83 -7.62
N TYR A 438 8.51 -15.47 -8.11
CA TYR A 438 9.78 -15.49 -7.41
C TYR A 438 10.28 -14.05 -7.31
N LYS A 439 10.61 -13.59 -6.11
CA LYS A 439 11.06 -12.21 -5.88
C LYS A 439 12.31 -12.20 -5.00
N LEU A 440 13.28 -11.39 -5.40
CA LEU A 440 14.49 -11.07 -4.65
C LEU A 440 14.59 -9.55 -4.55
N ILE A 441 14.69 -9.03 -3.32
CA ILE A 441 15.06 -7.64 -3.09
C ILE A 441 16.28 -7.66 -2.18
N SER A 442 17.41 -7.12 -2.64
CA SER A 442 18.64 -7.07 -1.86
C SER A 442 19.29 -5.71 -1.95
N THR A 443 19.69 -5.19 -0.79
CA THR A 443 20.56 -4.01 -0.68
C THR A 443 21.87 -4.44 -0.07
N LEU A 444 22.98 -4.02 -0.68
CA LEU A 444 24.33 -4.14 -0.15
C LEU A 444 24.88 -2.73 0.03
N PHE A 445 25.48 -2.43 1.17
CA PHE A 445 26.07 -1.10 1.39
C PHE A 445 27.35 -1.14 2.21
N ALA A 446 28.17 -0.12 2.00
CA ALA A 446 29.36 0.18 2.77
C ALA A 446 29.35 1.66 3.19
N GLU A 447 29.63 1.91 4.47
CA GLU A 447 29.81 3.24 5.04
C GLU A 447 31.27 3.39 5.50
N PHE A 448 31.91 4.47 5.07
CA PHE A 448 33.27 4.83 5.43
C PHE A 448 33.28 6.12 6.25
N TYR A 449 34.10 6.16 7.30
CA TYR A 449 34.27 7.30 8.19
C TYR A 449 35.72 7.78 8.17
N PRO A 450 36.19 8.38 7.05
CA PRO A 450 37.61 8.71 6.86
C PRO A 450 38.11 9.80 7.82
N ILE A 451 37.24 10.75 8.19
CA ILE A 451 37.50 11.80 9.18
C ILE A 451 36.25 12.00 10.03
N LYS A 452 36.41 12.55 11.24
CA LYS A 452 35.29 12.84 12.14
C LYS A 452 34.25 13.73 11.43
N GLY A 453 32.99 13.30 11.47
CA GLY A 453 31.87 14.01 10.86
C GLY A 453 31.64 13.73 9.37
N LEU A 454 32.58 13.10 8.66
CA LEU A 454 32.39 12.69 7.26
C LEU A 454 31.95 11.22 7.17
N THR A 455 30.80 10.98 6.55
CA THR A 455 30.30 9.64 6.21
C THR A 455 30.15 9.54 4.71
N ILE A 456 30.88 8.60 4.11
CA ILE A 456 30.73 8.23 2.70
C ILE A 456 29.98 6.91 2.65
N ARG A 457 28.83 6.88 1.99
CA ARG A 457 28.02 5.67 1.83
C ARG A 457 27.93 5.30 0.35
N SER A 458 28.24 4.05 0.04
CA SER A 458 28.01 3.44 -1.26
C SER A 458 27.02 2.31 -1.09
N GLN A 459 25.98 2.29 -1.92
CA GLN A 459 24.88 1.35 -1.85
C GLN A 459 24.58 0.80 -3.25
N PHE A 460 24.39 -0.52 -3.32
CA PHE A 460 23.93 -1.24 -4.49
C PHE A 460 22.63 -1.99 -4.13
N GLY A 461 21.60 -1.76 -4.92
CA GLY A 461 20.28 -2.36 -4.79
C GLY A 461 19.93 -3.23 -5.99
N VAL A 462 19.32 -4.37 -5.72
CA VAL A 462 18.76 -5.27 -6.73
C VAL A 462 17.31 -5.54 -6.35
N ASP A 463 16.41 -5.30 -7.28
CA ASP A 463 15.05 -5.84 -7.25
C ASP A 463 14.90 -6.73 -8.50
N TYR A 464 14.62 -8.03 -8.30
CA TYR A 464 14.38 -9.00 -9.35
C TYR A 464 13.05 -9.73 -9.13
N SER A 465 12.26 -9.86 -10.19
CA SER A 465 10.99 -10.58 -10.19
C SER A 465 10.90 -11.49 -11.41
N HIS A 466 10.51 -12.74 -11.18
CA HIS A 466 10.17 -13.72 -12.20
C HIS A 466 8.78 -14.27 -11.93
N THR A 467 7.89 -14.18 -12.91
CA THR A 467 6.52 -14.70 -12.80
C THR A 467 6.25 -15.67 -13.94
N THR A 468 5.64 -16.81 -13.62
CA THR A 468 5.17 -17.78 -14.62
C THR A 468 3.67 -17.96 -14.48
N GLY A 469 2.97 -17.97 -15.60
CA GLY A 469 1.55 -18.32 -15.69
C GLY A 469 1.37 -19.62 -16.46
N PHE A 470 0.42 -20.44 -16.01
CA PHE A 470 -0.04 -21.61 -16.74
C PHE A 470 -1.56 -21.66 -16.70
N GLY A 471 -2.18 -21.60 -17.87
CA GLY A 471 -3.61 -21.80 -18.05
C GLY A 471 -3.88 -23.04 -18.89
N VAL A 472 -4.99 -23.71 -18.63
CA VAL A 472 -5.44 -24.84 -19.43
C VAL A 472 -6.94 -24.76 -19.62
N SER A 473 -7.42 -25.14 -20.80
CA SER A 473 -8.81 -25.48 -21.04
C SER A 473 -8.88 -26.95 -21.45
N TYR A 474 -9.49 -27.80 -20.62
CA TYR A 474 -9.38 -29.25 -20.79
C TYR A 474 -10.12 -29.76 -22.05
N PRO A 475 -9.52 -30.67 -22.83
CA PRO A 475 -10.16 -31.26 -24.01
C PRO A 475 -11.49 -31.95 -23.74
N SER A 476 -11.65 -32.60 -22.59
CA SER A 476 -12.91 -33.27 -22.20
C SER A 476 -14.07 -32.31 -21.95
N TYR A 477 -13.80 -31.02 -21.74
CA TYR A 477 -14.84 -30.03 -21.58
C TYR A 477 -15.60 -29.84 -22.90
N ALA A 478 -16.90 -30.17 -22.91
CA ALA A 478 -17.70 -30.27 -24.14
C ALA A 478 -17.59 -29.06 -25.10
N PRO A 479 -17.56 -27.79 -24.63
CA PRO A 479 -17.41 -26.61 -25.50
C PRO A 479 -16.10 -26.58 -26.29
N ASN A 480 -15.08 -27.28 -25.80
CA ASN A 480 -13.79 -27.40 -26.48
C ASN A 480 -13.81 -28.40 -27.64
N GLN A 481 -14.87 -29.21 -27.79
CA GLN A 481 -15.02 -30.19 -28.89
C GLN A 481 -13.81 -31.12 -29.02
N SER A 482 -13.33 -31.65 -27.88
CA SER A 482 -12.13 -32.50 -27.80
C SER A 482 -10.83 -31.82 -28.25
N GLN A 483 -10.82 -30.49 -28.38
CA GLN A 483 -9.65 -29.66 -28.64
C GLN A 483 -9.46 -28.66 -27.51
N GLY A 484 -8.74 -29.08 -26.47
CA GLY A 484 -8.33 -28.20 -25.39
C GLY A 484 -7.32 -27.15 -25.84
N SER A 485 -7.01 -26.25 -24.92
CA SER A 485 -5.96 -25.24 -25.05
C SER A 485 -5.02 -25.28 -23.85
N ALA A 486 -3.79 -24.82 -24.07
CA ALA A 486 -2.83 -24.58 -23.03
C ALA A 486 -2.18 -23.23 -23.26
N SER A 487 -2.00 -22.45 -22.20
CA SER A 487 -1.27 -21.19 -22.24
C SER A 487 -0.10 -21.23 -21.25
N ARG A 488 1.00 -20.59 -21.66
CA ARG A 488 2.12 -20.28 -20.78
C ARG A 488 2.49 -18.83 -20.95
N SER A 489 2.78 -18.18 -19.83
CA SER A 489 3.40 -16.86 -19.83
C SER A 489 4.60 -16.85 -18.89
N THR A 490 5.59 -16.03 -19.23
CA THR A 490 6.71 -15.69 -18.38
C THR A 490 6.91 -14.19 -18.41
N THR A 491 7.33 -13.64 -17.29
CA THR A 491 7.70 -12.24 -17.16
C THR A 491 8.92 -12.17 -16.28
N ASP A 492 9.95 -11.51 -16.79
CA ASP A 492 11.23 -11.32 -16.12
C ASP A 492 11.51 -9.82 -16.05
N GLY A 493 11.81 -9.33 -14.86
CA GLY A 493 12.13 -7.92 -14.67
C GLY A 493 13.16 -7.73 -13.57
N TYR A 494 14.08 -6.81 -13.80
CA TYR A 494 15.01 -6.36 -12.77
C TYR A 494 15.18 -4.85 -12.77
N ASN A 495 15.46 -4.33 -11.58
CA ASN A 495 15.81 -2.95 -11.33
C ASN A 495 17.11 -2.91 -10.52
N LEU A 496 18.17 -2.39 -11.12
CA LEU A 496 19.46 -2.19 -10.47
C LEU A 496 19.60 -0.72 -10.08
N THR A 497 19.97 -0.47 -8.83
CA THR A 497 20.17 0.88 -8.33
C THR A 497 21.55 1.01 -7.70
N VAL A 498 22.29 2.06 -8.06
CA VAL A 498 23.52 2.46 -7.37
C VAL A 498 23.31 3.84 -6.80
N THR A 499 23.59 4.00 -5.51
CA THR A 499 23.54 5.29 -4.83
C THR A 499 24.82 5.51 -4.05
N ASN A 500 25.47 6.64 -4.29
CA ASN A 500 26.66 7.06 -3.54
C ASN A 500 26.40 8.42 -2.91
N THR A 501 26.66 8.55 -1.61
CA THR A 501 26.52 9.82 -0.88
C THR A 501 27.76 10.11 -0.05
N ALA A 502 28.06 11.40 0.10
CA ALA A 502 29.05 11.90 1.04
C ALA A 502 28.38 12.96 1.91
N THR A 503 28.32 12.72 3.22
CA THR A 503 27.67 13.59 4.19
C THR A 503 28.71 14.09 5.18
N TYR A 504 28.84 15.41 5.32
CA TYR A 504 29.71 16.04 6.30
C TYR A 504 28.89 16.81 7.33
N LYS A 505 29.00 16.39 8.60
CA LYS A 505 28.35 17.01 9.75
C LYS A 505 29.40 17.65 10.65
N PHE A 506 29.24 18.93 10.98
CA PHE A 506 30.11 19.62 11.92
C PHE A 506 29.36 20.67 12.74
N ASP A 507 29.85 20.88 13.95
CA ASP A 507 29.33 21.87 14.90
C ASP A 507 30.32 23.03 15.04
N ARG A 508 29.80 24.26 15.20
CA ARG A 508 30.59 25.45 15.55
C ARG A 508 30.09 25.98 16.89
N GLY A 509 30.78 25.59 17.97
CA GLY A 509 30.32 25.85 19.34
C GLY A 509 29.13 24.97 19.71
N SER A 510 28.35 25.37 20.71
CA SER A 510 27.12 24.68 21.14
C SER A 510 25.89 25.03 20.29
N ASP A 511 25.96 26.11 19.53
CA ASP A 511 24.77 26.78 18.99
C ASP A 511 24.57 26.56 17.48
N HIS A 512 25.58 26.11 16.75
CA HIS A 512 25.52 25.99 15.30
C HIS A 512 25.84 24.56 14.88
N LEU A 513 24.90 23.92 14.21
CA LEU A 513 25.09 22.60 13.60
C LEU A 513 24.86 22.71 12.10
N PHE A 514 25.83 22.23 11.31
CA PHE A 514 25.75 22.18 9.86
C PHE A 514 25.82 20.73 9.37
N THR A 515 24.97 20.39 8.40
CA THR A 515 25.05 19.12 7.68
C THR A 515 25.01 19.37 6.19
N PHE A 516 26.04 18.94 5.46
CA PHE A 516 26.11 19.03 4.00
C PHE A 516 26.17 17.63 3.40
N MET A 517 25.36 17.36 2.39
CA MET A 517 25.34 16.10 1.66
C MET A 517 25.47 16.37 0.17
N VAL A 518 26.26 15.55 -0.52
CA VAL A 518 26.25 15.42 -1.98
C VAL A 518 26.07 13.95 -2.35
N GLY A 519 25.45 13.68 -3.50
CA GLY A 519 25.25 12.32 -3.94
C GLY A 519 24.96 12.18 -5.43
N GLN A 520 25.05 10.93 -5.87
CA GLN A 520 24.75 10.46 -7.21
C GLN A 520 23.87 9.22 -7.12
N GLU A 521 22.95 9.08 -8.06
CA GLU A 521 22.11 7.90 -8.20
C GLU A 521 22.03 7.46 -9.67
N GLY A 522 22.12 6.15 -9.90
CA GLY A 522 21.91 5.53 -11.20
C GLY A 522 20.90 4.39 -11.07
N VAL A 523 19.96 4.32 -12.01
CA VAL A 523 18.92 3.28 -12.07
C VAL A 523 18.93 2.67 -13.46
N ASP A 524 18.87 1.35 -13.51
CA ASP A 524 18.81 0.57 -14.74
C ASP A 524 17.70 -0.47 -14.60
N TYR A 525 16.64 -0.32 -15.39
CA TYR A 525 15.48 -1.19 -15.39
C TYR A 525 15.37 -1.94 -16.70
N HIS A 526 15.10 -3.23 -16.59
CA HIS A 526 14.85 -4.11 -17.71
C HIS A 526 13.60 -4.95 -17.46
N TYR A 527 12.85 -5.17 -18.53
CA TYR A 527 11.65 -6.01 -18.52
C TYR A 527 11.50 -6.74 -19.84
N GLU A 528 11.25 -8.03 -19.75
CA GLU A 528 10.85 -8.88 -20.85
C GLU A 528 9.62 -9.72 -20.47
N ALA A 529 8.81 -10.04 -21.47
CA ALA A 529 7.65 -10.89 -21.29
C ALA A 529 7.41 -11.75 -22.52
N PHE A 530 6.98 -12.98 -22.30
CA PHE A 530 6.62 -13.90 -23.37
C PHE A 530 5.33 -14.63 -22.99
N SER A 531 4.42 -14.75 -23.94
CA SER A 531 3.22 -15.58 -23.79
C SER A 531 2.93 -16.39 -25.04
N LEU A 532 2.38 -17.58 -24.84
CA LEU A 532 2.00 -18.48 -25.93
C LEU A 532 0.77 -19.28 -25.53
N MET A 533 -0.24 -19.30 -26.40
CA MET A 533 -1.38 -20.20 -26.31
C MET A 533 -1.37 -21.17 -27.49
N THR A 534 -1.45 -22.46 -27.20
CA THR A 534 -1.68 -23.50 -28.23
C THR A 534 -3.05 -24.12 -28.07
N ARG A 535 -3.56 -24.67 -29.17
CA ARG A 535 -4.83 -25.40 -29.23
C ARG A 535 -4.65 -26.73 -29.94
N GLY A 536 -5.50 -27.68 -29.61
CA GLY A 536 -5.51 -29.02 -30.23
C GLY A 536 -4.99 -30.12 -29.31
N GLN A 537 -4.77 -29.81 -28.03
CA GLN A 537 -4.64 -30.82 -26.99
C GLN A 537 -5.89 -31.72 -27.03
N ASN A 538 -5.71 -33.03 -27.02
CA ASN A 538 -6.81 -34.00 -27.16
C ASN A 538 -6.91 -34.98 -25.98
N ASN A 539 -6.08 -34.79 -24.94
CA ASN A 539 -6.06 -35.63 -23.75
C ASN A 539 -5.79 -34.75 -22.51
N ASP A 540 -6.66 -34.87 -21.51
CA ASP A 540 -6.60 -34.06 -20.27
C ASP A 540 -5.32 -34.24 -19.46
N ARG A 541 -4.61 -35.37 -19.65
CA ARG A 541 -3.31 -35.62 -19.01
C ARG A 541 -2.13 -35.04 -19.79
N LEU A 542 -2.36 -34.62 -21.04
CA LEU A 542 -1.37 -34.11 -21.97
C LEU A 542 -1.77 -32.69 -22.42
N THR A 543 -1.85 -31.77 -21.46
CA THR A 543 -2.26 -30.38 -21.65
C THR A 543 -1.08 -29.40 -21.67
N ASN A 544 0.10 -29.88 -22.07
CA ASN A 544 1.25 -29.00 -22.26
C ASN A 544 1.18 -28.26 -23.59
N ILE A 545 1.96 -27.19 -23.72
CA ILE A 545 2.09 -26.44 -24.97
C ILE A 545 2.51 -27.34 -26.13
N SER A 546 3.44 -28.28 -25.88
CA SER A 546 4.04 -29.18 -26.88
C SER A 546 3.09 -30.24 -27.46
N THR A 547 1.92 -30.43 -26.86
CA THR A 547 0.92 -31.41 -27.32
C THR A 547 -0.24 -30.77 -28.08
N GLY A 548 -0.19 -29.45 -28.27
CA GLY A 548 -1.08 -28.72 -29.17
C GLY A 548 -0.72 -28.94 -30.64
N THR A 549 -1.67 -28.74 -31.54
CA THR A 549 -1.47 -28.88 -32.99
C THR A 549 -1.15 -27.56 -33.68
N ARG A 550 -1.48 -26.43 -33.02
CA ARG A 550 -1.20 -25.08 -33.53
C ARG A 550 -1.10 -24.07 -32.39
N ALA A 551 -0.31 -23.02 -32.59
CA ALA A 551 -0.40 -21.80 -31.79
C ALA A 551 -1.62 -20.98 -32.23
N THR A 552 -2.34 -20.39 -31.27
CA THR A 552 -3.53 -19.55 -31.52
C THR A 552 -3.32 -18.10 -31.11
N SER A 553 -2.38 -17.84 -30.20
CA SER A 553 -1.90 -16.49 -29.89
C SER A 553 -0.50 -16.59 -29.30
N TRP A 554 0.29 -15.53 -29.48
CA TRP A 554 1.61 -15.36 -28.88
C TRP A 554 1.85 -13.87 -28.69
N ASP A 555 2.67 -13.55 -27.69
CA ASP A 555 3.18 -12.21 -27.44
C ASP A 555 4.64 -12.32 -27.03
N ASP A 556 5.47 -11.39 -27.50
CA ASP A 556 6.92 -11.38 -27.27
C ASP A 556 7.38 -9.93 -27.09
N THR A 557 7.55 -9.54 -25.84
CA THR A 557 8.12 -8.25 -25.44
C THR A 557 9.59 -8.48 -25.07
N THR A 558 10.49 -8.14 -25.99
CA THR A 558 11.93 -8.41 -25.80
C THR A 558 12.62 -7.38 -24.90
N ASP A 559 12.21 -6.11 -24.96
CA ASP A 559 12.83 -5.03 -24.20
C ASP A 559 11.79 -3.95 -23.86
N SER A 560 11.63 -3.64 -22.57
CA SER A 560 10.87 -2.48 -22.09
C SER A 560 11.68 -1.77 -21.01
N ASP A 561 12.72 -1.10 -21.46
CA ASP A 561 13.82 -0.65 -20.62
C ASP A 561 13.74 0.85 -20.33
N TYR A 562 14.24 1.23 -19.16
CA TYR A 562 14.52 2.63 -18.86
C TYR A 562 15.71 2.79 -17.92
N GLY A 563 16.32 3.98 -17.97
CA GLY A 563 17.39 4.35 -17.06
C GLY A 563 17.22 5.74 -16.49
N PHE A 564 17.76 5.95 -15.29
CA PHE A 564 17.93 7.27 -14.69
C PHE A 564 19.37 7.52 -14.28
N LEU A 565 19.79 8.77 -14.41
CA LEU A 565 21.05 9.27 -13.83
C LEU A 565 20.76 10.59 -13.13
N SER A 566 21.23 10.72 -11.90
CA SER A 566 20.88 11.84 -11.04
C SER A 566 22.05 12.31 -10.20
N PHE A 567 22.09 13.62 -9.93
CA PHE A 567 23.05 14.24 -9.02
C PHE A 567 22.32 15.20 -8.09
N PHE A 568 22.65 15.18 -6.80
CA PHE A 568 21.93 15.96 -5.80
C PHE A 568 22.85 16.47 -4.69
N ALA A 569 22.44 17.58 -4.08
CA ALA A 569 23.08 18.18 -2.93
C ALA A 569 22.02 18.70 -1.95
N ARG A 570 22.34 18.63 -0.65
CA ARG A 570 21.50 19.12 0.44
C ARG A 570 22.34 19.80 1.50
N GLY A 571 21.87 20.94 1.99
CA GLY A 571 22.44 21.66 3.11
C GLY A 571 21.40 21.85 4.21
N GLU A 572 21.79 21.58 5.44
CA GLU A 572 20.99 21.79 6.65
C GLU A 572 21.76 22.68 7.62
N TYR A 573 21.07 23.60 8.27
CA TYR A 573 21.63 24.45 9.31
C TYR A 573 20.66 24.58 10.48
N THR A 574 21.13 24.21 11.66
CA THR A 574 20.41 24.38 12.93
C THR A 574 21.11 25.44 13.77
N LEU A 575 20.33 26.43 14.24
CA LEU A 575 20.77 27.47 15.15
C LEU A 575 20.06 27.35 16.50
N LYS A 576 20.84 27.13 17.57
CA LYS A 576 20.40 27.03 18.98
C LYS A 576 19.28 26.01 19.22
N ASN A 577 19.12 25.04 18.32
CA ASN A 577 17.93 24.18 18.26
C ASN A 577 16.60 24.95 18.17
N ARG A 578 16.60 26.24 17.81
CA ARG A 578 15.41 27.09 17.67
C ARG A 578 15.00 27.23 16.20
N TYR A 579 15.99 27.42 15.33
CA TYR A 579 15.76 27.66 13.91
C TYR A 579 16.44 26.58 13.08
N PHE A 580 15.70 25.99 12.16
CA PHE A 580 16.17 24.92 11.29
C PHE A 580 15.94 25.35 9.85
N PHE A 581 17.01 25.37 9.07
CA PHE A 581 16.99 25.73 7.66
C PHE A 581 17.43 24.54 6.83
N GLU A 582 16.75 24.32 5.71
CA GLU A 582 17.04 23.26 4.76
C GLU A 582 17.01 23.82 3.33
N ALA A 583 17.98 23.41 2.52
CA ALA A 583 17.99 23.65 1.09
C ALA A 583 18.49 22.41 0.36
N ALA A 584 17.83 22.05 -0.74
CA ALA A 584 18.25 20.96 -1.60
C ALA A 584 18.16 21.35 -3.08
N ALA A 585 19.06 20.81 -3.87
CA ALA A 585 19.07 20.94 -5.33
C ALA A 585 19.43 19.60 -5.95
N ARG A 586 18.76 19.24 -7.05
CA ARG A 586 18.94 17.97 -7.76
C ARG A 586 18.77 18.17 -9.26
N THR A 587 19.48 17.37 -10.04
CA THR A 587 19.31 17.28 -11.49
C THR A 587 19.16 15.82 -11.90
N ASP A 588 18.11 15.52 -12.68
CA ASP A 588 17.72 14.16 -13.07
C ASP A 588 17.66 14.02 -14.59
N ALA A 589 18.17 12.91 -15.09
CA ALA A 589 18.04 12.47 -16.47
C ALA A 589 17.19 11.20 -16.56
N SER A 590 16.26 11.14 -17.50
CA SER A 590 15.49 9.93 -17.83
C SER A 590 15.63 9.55 -19.30
N SER A 591 15.77 8.25 -19.59
CA SER A 591 15.78 7.73 -20.97
C SER A 591 14.42 7.79 -21.66
N ARG A 592 13.31 8.05 -20.93
CA ARG A 592 11.97 8.15 -21.49
C ARG A 592 11.75 9.40 -22.35
N PHE A 593 12.61 10.39 -22.20
CA PHE A 593 12.52 11.68 -22.90
C PHE A 593 13.59 11.83 -23.99
N GLY A 594 13.29 12.72 -24.94
CA GLY A 594 14.19 13.08 -26.03
C GLY A 594 15.54 13.63 -25.54
N ALA A 595 16.56 13.57 -26.41
CA ALA A 595 17.93 13.94 -26.04
C ALA A 595 18.07 15.38 -25.51
N SER A 596 17.25 16.29 -26.02
CA SER A 596 17.23 17.71 -25.66
C SER A 596 16.49 18.01 -24.34
N ARG A 597 15.63 17.09 -23.86
CA ARG A 597 14.70 17.30 -22.74
C ARG A 597 14.86 16.32 -21.58
N ARG A 598 15.78 15.35 -21.69
CA ARG A 598 16.01 14.33 -20.66
C ARG A 598 16.44 14.88 -19.31
N TRP A 599 17.23 15.96 -19.28
CA TRP A 599 17.71 16.57 -18.04
C TRP A 599 16.74 17.62 -17.50
N ALA A 600 16.41 17.56 -16.22
CA ALA A 600 15.68 18.60 -15.50
C ALA A 600 16.27 18.85 -14.11
N ALA A 601 16.19 20.11 -13.66
CA ALA A 601 16.67 20.55 -12.36
C ALA A 601 15.50 20.87 -11.42
N PHE A 602 15.66 20.49 -10.16
CA PHE A 602 14.68 20.60 -9.10
C PHE A 602 15.33 21.14 -7.84
N TRP A 603 14.57 21.88 -7.02
CA TRP A 603 15.06 22.47 -5.78
C TRP A 603 13.98 22.47 -4.70
N SER A 604 14.41 22.54 -3.44
CA SER A 604 13.52 22.76 -2.30
C SER A 604 14.16 23.63 -1.24
N LEU A 605 13.33 24.34 -0.50
CA LEU A 605 13.67 25.13 0.68
C LEU A 605 12.72 24.77 1.82
N GLY A 606 13.26 24.65 3.03
CA GLY A 606 12.53 24.37 4.25
C GLY A 606 13.00 25.26 5.40
N PHE A 607 12.06 25.70 6.22
CA PHE A 607 12.30 26.44 7.45
C PHE A 607 11.40 25.91 8.55
N MET A 608 11.97 25.65 9.73
CA MET A 608 11.20 25.35 10.94
C MET A 608 11.68 26.23 12.10
N TRP A 609 10.71 26.76 12.84
CA TRP A 609 10.91 27.47 14.10
C TRP A 609 10.32 26.65 15.24
N ASP A 610 11.18 26.17 16.13
CA ASP A 610 10.79 25.53 17.40
C ASP A 610 10.68 26.61 18.48
N VAL A 611 9.47 27.16 18.63
CA VAL A 611 9.14 28.22 19.59
C VAL A 611 9.33 27.73 21.03
N ARG A 612 9.20 26.43 21.27
CA ARG A 612 9.42 25.82 22.59
C ARG A 612 10.80 26.12 23.16
N ASN A 613 11.80 26.25 22.30
CA ASN A 613 13.18 26.49 22.69
C ASN A 613 13.49 27.99 22.91
N GLU A 614 12.50 28.87 22.82
CA GLU A 614 12.64 30.30 23.13
C GLU A 614 12.51 30.58 24.63
N ASP A 615 13.27 31.56 25.12
CA ASP A 615 13.33 31.87 26.55
C ASP A 615 11.99 32.39 27.10
N PHE A 616 11.16 33.00 26.24
CA PHE A 616 9.82 33.46 26.61
C PHE A 616 8.79 32.34 26.71
N PHE A 617 9.10 31.13 26.23
CA PHE A 617 8.18 29.99 26.23
C PHE A 617 8.20 29.23 27.55
N SER A 618 9.32 29.30 28.29
CA SER A 618 9.48 28.61 29.58
C SER A 618 8.31 28.79 30.57
N PRO A 619 7.65 29.96 30.70
CA PRO A 619 6.52 30.15 31.61
C PRO A 619 5.25 29.34 31.26
N VAL A 620 5.10 28.87 30.03
CA VAL A 620 3.89 28.15 29.56
C VAL A 620 4.13 26.66 29.31
N TYR A 621 5.37 26.19 29.48
CA TYR A 621 5.81 24.83 29.16
C TYR A 621 4.93 23.73 29.79
N ASP A 622 4.48 23.93 31.03
CA ASP A 622 3.71 22.93 31.77
C ASP A 622 2.40 22.52 31.08
N TRP A 623 1.76 23.46 30.36
CA TRP A 623 0.49 23.21 29.68
C TRP A 623 0.60 23.26 28.15
N PHE A 624 1.63 23.92 27.60
CA PHE A 624 1.88 24.02 26.18
C PHE A 624 3.28 23.45 25.88
N THR A 625 3.33 22.20 25.44
CA THR A 625 4.54 21.36 25.49
C THR A 625 5.29 21.29 24.16
N THR A 626 4.61 21.60 23.06
CA THR A 626 5.19 21.67 21.72
C THR A 626 4.60 22.86 20.98
N ALA A 627 5.45 23.64 20.31
CA ALA A 627 5.04 24.76 19.49
C ALA A 627 6.03 24.92 18.34
N GLN A 628 5.74 24.30 17.20
CA GLN A 628 6.61 24.35 16.02
C GLN A 628 5.84 24.88 14.81
N LEU A 629 6.47 25.81 14.08
CA LEU A 629 5.98 26.32 12.81
C LEU A 629 6.96 25.90 11.71
N SER A 630 6.46 25.23 10.69
CA SER A 630 7.25 24.77 9.55
C SER A 630 6.69 25.31 8.24
N VAL A 631 7.57 25.74 7.35
CA VAL A 631 7.24 26.18 6.00
C VAL A 631 8.20 25.52 5.02
N SER A 632 7.68 24.95 3.95
CA SER A 632 8.49 24.39 2.87
C SER A 632 7.94 24.73 1.50
N THR A 633 8.83 24.87 0.52
CA THR A 633 8.46 25.07 -0.88
C THR A 633 9.50 24.46 -1.80
N GLY A 634 9.07 23.93 -2.94
CA GLY A 634 9.99 23.41 -3.94
C GLY A 634 9.30 22.80 -5.14
N THR A 635 10.12 22.43 -6.11
CA THR A 635 9.72 21.77 -7.34
C THR A 635 10.18 20.32 -7.32
N SER A 636 9.41 19.42 -7.92
CA SER A 636 9.88 18.08 -8.27
C SER A 636 9.48 17.77 -9.72
N GLY A 637 9.73 16.54 -10.18
CA GLY A 637 9.35 16.09 -11.52
C GLY A 637 8.54 14.80 -11.48
N ASN A 638 7.85 14.51 -12.58
CA ASN A 638 7.21 13.23 -12.87
C ASN A 638 7.59 12.77 -14.29
N SER A 639 7.90 11.48 -14.44
CA SER A 639 8.26 10.83 -15.70
C SER A 639 7.54 9.50 -15.92
N SER A 640 6.40 9.30 -15.25
CA SER A 640 5.66 8.03 -15.23
C SER A 640 4.79 7.88 -16.48
N ILE A 641 5.44 7.76 -17.63
CA ILE A 641 4.84 7.47 -18.94
C ILE A 641 5.42 6.16 -19.49
N PRO A 642 4.78 5.54 -20.50
CA PRO A 642 5.36 4.37 -21.17
C PRO A 642 6.75 4.66 -21.75
N ASN A 643 7.53 3.61 -21.95
CA ASN A 643 8.88 3.74 -22.50
C ASN A 643 8.80 4.08 -24.00
N TYR A 644 9.81 4.81 -24.50
CA TYR A 644 9.99 5.14 -25.93
C TYR A 644 8.95 6.07 -26.57
N GLU A 645 8.02 6.66 -25.84
CA GLU A 645 6.96 7.56 -26.39
C GLU A 645 7.50 8.78 -27.16
N HIS A 646 8.71 9.23 -26.87
CA HIS A 646 9.35 10.31 -27.64
C HIS A 646 9.83 9.87 -29.05
N MET A 647 10.00 8.57 -29.30
CA MET A 647 10.53 8.03 -30.55
C MET A 647 9.43 7.85 -31.60
N ALA A 648 9.76 8.04 -32.88
CA ALA A 648 8.90 7.60 -33.97
C ALA A 648 9.14 6.11 -34.23
N LEU A 649 8.12 5.26 -34.04
CA LEU A 649 8.27 3.80 -34.12
C LEU A 649 7.52 3.20 -35.31
N ILE A 650 8.14 2.18 -35.92
CA ILE A 650 7.54 1.27 -36.90
C ILE A 650 7.45 -0.11 -36.24
N GLY A 651 6.27 -0.72 -36.29
CA GLY A 651 6.00 -2.05 -35.72
C GLY A 651 5.77 -3.08 -36.81
N GLY A 652 6.16 -4.32 -36.54
CA GLY A 652 5.77 -5.50 -37.33
C GLY A 652 4.49 -6.15 -36.77
N GLY A 653 4.06 -7.26 -37.37
CA GLY A 653 2.93 -8.06 -36.86
C GLY A 653 1.56 -7.65 -37.41
N LEU A 654 1.48 -6.61 -38.24
CA LEU A 654 0.28 -6.33 -39.03
C LEU A 654 0.10 -7.44 -40.07
N ASP A 655 -1.07 -8.07 -40.10
CA ASP A 655 -1.38 -9.09 -41.10
C ASP A 655 -1.99 -8.46 -42.35
N TYR A 656 -1.32 -8.59 -43.49
CA TYR A 656 -1.85 -8.23 -44.79
C TYR A 656 -2.05 -9.47 -45.67
N VAL A 657 -3.22 -10.10 -45.51
CA VAL A 657 -3.65 -11.30 -46.26
C VAL A 657 -2.66 -12.46 -46.10
N GLY A 658 -2.29 -12.76 -44.86
CA GLY A 658 -1.35 -13.82 -44.48
C GLY A 658 0.13 -13.44 -44.63
N ASN A 659 0.44 -12.20 -45.00
CA ASN A 659 1.81 -11.70 -45.07
C ASN A 659 2.11 -10.77 -43.91
N ALA A 660 3.30 -10.93 -43.33
CA ALA A 660 3.80 -10.00 -42.33
C ALA A 660 3.97 -8.59 -42.95
N GLY A 661 3.23 -7.65 -42.41
CA GLY A 661 3.29 -6.23 -42.72
C GLY A 661 3.99 -5.44 -41.62
N MET A 662 4.33 -4.21 -41.97
CA MET A 662 4.85 -3.20 -41.05
C MET A 662 3.96 -1.95 -41.11
N GLY A 663 3.84 -1.24 -40.01
CA GLY A 663 3.09 0.01 -39.94
C GLY A 663 3.69 1.00 -38.95
N LEU A 664 3.33 2.27 -39.13
CA LEU A 664 3.64 3.31 -38.15
C LEU A 664 2.84 3.02 -36.88
N MET A 665 3.53 2.93 -35.74
CA MET A 665 2.89 2.67 -34.44
C MET A 665 2.63 3.98 -33.69
N GLN A 666 3.54 4.94 -33.78
CA GLN A 666 3.42 6.23 -33.12
C GLN A 666 4.24 7.32 -33.83
N PRO A 667 3.83 8.60 -33.73
CA PRO A 667 4.49 9.70 -34.41
C PRO A 667 5.83 10.13 -33.79
N GLY A 668 6.04 9.89 -32.49
CA GLY A 668 7.17 10.40 -31.71
C GLY A 668 7.05 11.89 -31.36
N ASN A 669 7.73 12.31 -30.29
CA ASN A 669 7.81 13.68 -29.82
C ASN A 669 9.13 13.93 -29.08
N GLU A 670 10.17 14.40 -29.78
CA GLU A 670 11.48 14.72 -29.18
C GLU A 670 11.44 15.90 -28.19
N ASN A 671 10.35 16.67 -28.17
CA ASN A 671 10.15 17.76 -27.21
C ASN A 671 9.54 17.28 -25.89
N LEU A 672 9.13 16.01 -25.81
CA LEU A 672 8.58 15.42 -24.60
C LEU A 672 9.61 15.48 -23.47
N GLY A 673 9.18 15.98 -22.32
CA GLY A 673 9.98 16.22 -21.13
C GLY A 673 9.17 16.05 -19.84
N TRP A 674 9.71 16.56 -18.74
CA TRP A 674 9.17 16.33 -17.41
C TRP A 674 7.89 17.11 -17.12
N GLU A 675 6.92 16.45 -16.48
CA GLU A 675 5.84 17.10 -15.76
C GLU A 675 6.39 17.68 -14.44
N LYS A 676 6.01 18.93 -14.12
CA LYS A 676 6.63 19.71 -13.03
C LYS A 676 5.60 20.19 -12.01
N PRO A 677 5.47 19.52 -10.86
CA PRO A 677 4.77 20.08 -9.72
C PRO A 677 5.62 21.06 -8.92
N TRP A 678 5.02 22.18 -8.53
CA TRP A 678 5.47 23.06 -7.46
C TRP A 678 4.56 22.84 -6.24
N THR A 679 5.16 22.47 -5.11
CA THR A 679 4.44 22.34 -3.83
C THR A 679 4.92 23.37 -2.81
N THR A 680 3.97 24.00 -2.10
CA THR A 680 4.20 24.81 -0.90
C THR A 680 3.42 24.19 0.26
N ASN A 681 4.02 24.13 1.44
CA ASN A 681 3.43 23.59 2.66
C ASN A 681 3.66 24.54 3.85
N VAL A 682 2.64 24.68 4.68
CA VAL A 682 2.72 25.35 5.99
C VAL A 682 2.16 24.40 7.03
N ALA A 683 2.93 24.12 8.08
CA ALA A 683 2.54 23.21 9.15
C ALA A 683 2.71 23.86 10.52
N LEU A 684 1.78 23.56 11.41
CA LEU A 684 1.78 23.98 12.81
C LEU A 684 1.63 22.74 13.70
N HIS A 685 2.60 22.51 14.56
CA HIS A 685 2.64 21.39 15.50
C HIS A 685 2.48 21.93 16.92
N LEU A 686 1.41 21.52 17.59
CA LEU A 686 1.02 21.99 18.91
C LEU A 686 0.89 20.81 19.88
N GLY A 687 1.43 20.93 21.07
CA GLY A 687 1.35 19.92 22.13
C GLY A 687 0.81 20.54 23.41
N PHE A 688 -0.08 19.85 24.12
CA PHE A 688 -0.69 20.34 25.36
C PHE A 688 -0.64 19.27 26.46
N TRP A 689 -0.25 19.69 27.67
CA TRP A 689 -0.16 18.86 28.89
C TRP A 689 0.57 17.51 28.73
N HIS A 690 1.45 17.37 27.73
CA HIS A 690 2.10 16.11 27.33
C HIS A 690 1.10 15.00 26.97
N ARG A 691 -0.14 15.36 26.67
CA ARG A 691 -1.24 14.41 26.45
C ARG A 691 -1.95 14.62 25.15
N LEU A 692 -2.00 15.84 24.61
CA LEU A 692 -2.70 16.14 23.36
C LEU A 692 -1.70 16.73 22.37
N ASN A 693 -1.55 16.09 21.21
CA ASN A 693 -0.84 16.66 20.07
C ASN A 693 -1.82 16.98 18.95
N VAL A 694 -1.65 18.14 18.35
CA VAL A 694 -2.43 18.68 17.24
C VAL A 694 -1.47 19.10 16.14
N ASP A 695 -1.57 18.44 15.00
CA ASP A 695 -0.82 18.81 13.79
C ASP A 695 -1.81 19.38 12.77
N LEU A 696 -1.57 20.61 12.35
CA LEU A 696 -2.34 21.30 11.32
C LEU A 696 -1.43 21.56 10.13
N GLU A 697 -1.85 21.16 8.93
CA GLU A 697 -1.10 21.44 7.71
C GLU A 697 -2.00 22.04 6.63
N TYR A 698 -1.45 22.96 5.86
CA TYR A 698 -2.04 23.49 4.64
C TYR A 698 -1.05 23.37 3.50
N TYR A 699 -1.54 22.93 2.34
CA TYR A 699 -0.71 22.79 1.15
C TYR A 699 -1.36 23.40 -0.09
N TYR A 700 -0.50 23.84 -0.98
CA TYR A 700 -0.85 24.27 -2.34
C TYR A 700 0.12 23.61 -3.31
N LYS A 701 -0.41 22.88 -4.27
CA LYS A 701 0.36 22.16 -5.28
C LYS A 701 -0.18 22.49 -6.66
N ARG A 702 0.70 22.98 -7.53
CA ARG A 702 0.39 23.28 -8.93
C ARG A 702 1.26 22.42 -9.83
N THR A 703 0.63 21.54 -10.61
CA THR A 703 1.30 20.73 -11.64
C THR A 703 1.18 21.42 -12.98
N SER A 704 2.32 21.72 -13.60
CA SER A 704 2.42 22.31 -14.96
C SER A 704 3.20 21.39 -15.89
N ASP A 705 3.12 21.64 -17.19
CA ASP A 705 3.75 20.80 -18.23
C ASP A 705 3.30 19.33 -18.12
N MET A 706 2.03 19.10 -17.78
CA MET A 706 1.53 17.75 -17.49
C MET A 706 1.75 16.79 -18.65
N LEU A 707 2.09 15.55 -18.35
CA LEU A 707 2.23 14.51 -19.34
C LEU A 707 0.84 13.95 -19.66
N MET A 708 0.31 14.31 -20.83
CA MET A 708 -1.06 14.02 -21.25
C MET A 708 -1.09 13.24 -22.56
N GLU A 709 -2.02 12.29 -22.67
CA GLU A 709 -2.39 11.66 -23.94
C GLU A 709 -3.33 12.60 -24.68
N VAL A 710 -2.79 13.36 -25.63
CA VAL A 710 -3.56 14.32 -26.42
C VAL A 710 -4.33 13.55 -27.51
N PRO A 711 -5.68 13.59 -27.51
CA PRO A 711 -6.48 12.94 -28.53
C PRO A 711 -6.20 13.53 -29.91
N ALA A 712 -6.10 12.66 -30.92
CA ALA A 712 -5.86 13.05 -32.31
C ALA A 712 -6.87 12.37 -33.25
N PRO A 713 -7.40 13.07 -34.28
CA PRO A 713 -8.34 12.45 -35.22
C PRO A 713 -7.63 11.41 -36.08
N TYR A 714 -7.92 10.13 -35.82
CA TYR A 714 -7.32 8.98 -36.50
C TYR A 714 -7.39 9.08 -38.03
N SER A 715 -8.46 9.67 -38.58
CA SER A 715 -8.66 9.87 -40.03
C SER A 715 -7.63 10.81 -40.68
N THR A 716 -7.02 11.70 -39.91
CA THR A 716 -6.06 12.70 -40.42
C THR A 716 -4.62 12.40 -40.03
N THR A 717 -4.41 11.79 -38.85
CA THR A 717 -3.09 11.54 -38.28
C THR A 717 -2.64 10.08 -38.45
N GLY A 718 -3.57 9.13 -38.58
CA GLY A 718 -3.28 7.69 -38.60
C GLY A 718 -3.07 7.07 -37.22
N TYR A 719 -3.25 7.85 -36.14
CA TYR A 719 -3.15 7.43 -34.73
C TYR A 719 -4.19 8.16 -33.88
N GLY A 720 -4.64 7.54 -32.79
CA GLY A 720 -5.75 8.05 -31.97
C GLY A 720 -5.34 9.07 -30.89
N TYR A 721 -4.06 9.11 -30.53
CA TYR A 721 -3.50 10.02 -29.54
C TYR A 721 -1.98 10.16 -29.70
N TYR A 722 -1.38 11.12 -29.02
CA TYR A 722 0.07 11.25 -28.84
C TYR A 722 0.39 11.85 -27.47
N TRP A 723 1.59 11.60 -26.94
CA TRP A 723 2.03 12.20 -25.67
C TRP A 723 2.62 13.60 -25.87
N ASP A 724 2.21 14.53 -25.02
CA ASP A 724 2.77 15.88 -24.99
C ASP A 724 2.77 16.47 -23.57
N ASN A 725 3.57 17.53 -23.37
CA ASN A 725 3.60 18.31 -22.13
C ASN A 725 2.58 19.45 -22.18
N VAL A 726 1.35 19.17 -21.78
CA VAL A 726 0.23 20.11 -21.89
C VAL A 726 -0.70 20.03 -20.69
N GLY A 727 -1.24 21.19 -20.33
CA GLY A 727 -2.22 21.33 -19.26
C GLY A 727 -1.60 21.67 -17.91
N THR A 728 -2.48 22.17 -17.03
CA THR A 728 -2.15 22.59 -15.67
C THR A 728 -3.26 22.15 -14.72
N MET A 729 -2.89 21.64 -13.55
CA MET A 729 -3.84 21.24 -12.50
C MET A 729 -3.36 21.72 -11.12
N VAL A 730 -4.31 21.98 -10.23
CA VAL A 730 -4.05 22.40 -8.85
C VAL A 730 -4.69 21.44 -7.87
N ASN A 731 -3.95 21.11 -6.81
CA ASN A 731 -4.45 20.47 -5.60
C ASN A 731 -4.14 21.38 -4.41
N MET A 732 -5.14 21.70 -3.60
CA MET A 732 -4.96 22.49 -2.38
C MET A 732 -5.85 21.97 -1.27
N GLY A 733 -5.37 22.02 -0.03
CA GLY A 733 -6.07 21.34 1.04
C GLY A 733 -5.54 21.59 2.43
N GLY A 734 -6.34 21.15 3.40
CA GLY A 734 -6.02 21.19 4.82
C GLY A 734 -6.01 19.79 5.41
N GLU A 735 -5.07 19.55 6.32
CA GLU A 735 -4.89 18.29 7.05
C GLU A 735 -4.87 18.58 8.55
N LEU A 736 -5.58 17.74 9.32
CA LEU A 736 -5.59 17.76 10.77
C LEU A 736 -5.25 16.37 11.28
N ASN A 737 -4.24 16.27 12.16
CA ASN A 737 -4.01 15.09 12.98
C ASN A 737 -4.16 15.44 14.46
N LEU A 738 -4.85 14.58 15.18
CA LEU A 738 -5.07 14.66 16.61
C LEU A 738 -4.62 13.35 17.25
N SER A 739 -3.81 13.43 18.29
CA SER A 739 -3.51 12.29 19.15
C SER A 739 -3.62 12.70 20.60
N ALA A 740 -4.36 11.92 21.38
CA ALA A 740 -4.61 12.24 22.78
C ALA A 740 -4.44 11.01 23.67
N SER A 741 -3.66 11.15 24.73
CA SER A 741 -3.61 10.20 25.85
C SER A 741 -4.57 10.66 26.93
N LEU A 742 -5.79 10.12 26.91
CA LEU A 742 -6.88 10.51 27.82
C LEU A 742 -6.59 10.08 29.25
N ILE A 743 -6.06 8.85 29.41
CA ILE A 743 -5.60 8.34 30.70
C ILE A 743 -4.24 7.67 30.47
N ALA A 744 -3.23 8.13 31.19
CA ALA A 744 -1.90 7.52 31.19
C ALA A 744 -1.52 7.22 32.64
N THR A 745 -1.84 6.01 33.10
CA THR A 745 -1.40 5.48 34.38
C THR A 745 -0.70 4.14 34.13
N GLU A 746 0.14 3.70 35.05
CA GLU A 746 0.86 2.42 34.90
C GLU A 746 -0.07 1.22 34.68
N LYS A 747 -1.23 1.22 35.35
CA LYS A 747 -2.18 0.11 35.33
C LYS A 747 -3.22 0.24 34.23
N PHE A 748 -3.43 1.45 33.72
CA PHE A 748 -4.46 1.77 32.76
C PHE A 748 -3.99 2.87 31.81
N ASN A 749 -3.92 2.55 30.52
CA ASN A 749 -3.64 3.51 29.47
C ASN A 749 -4.83 3.54 28.50
N TRP A 750 -5.30 4.73 28.15
CA TRP A 750 -6.28 4.95 27.11
C TRP A 750 -5.87 6.13 26.24
N SER A 751 -5.65 5.83 24.97
CA SER A 751 -5.31 6.80 23.94
C SER A 751 -6.32 6.77 22.81
N VAL A 752 -6.51 7.92 22.18
CA VAL A 752 -7.35 8.12 21.00
C VAL A 752 -6.56 8.87 19.94
N ASN A 753 -6.86 8.59 18.68
CA ASN A 753 -6.32 9.34 17.55
C ASN A 753 -7.45 9.66 16.57
N ALA A 754 -7.30 10.76 15.84
CA ALA A 754 -8.16 11.12 14.74
C ALA A 754 -7.35 11.90 13.70
N ASN A 755 -7.66 11.69 12.43
CA ASN A 755 -7.13 12.48 11.34
C ASN A 755 -8.23 12.79 10.33
N VAL A 756 -8.12 13.96 9.71
CA VAL A 756 -9.03 14.44 8.67
C VAL A 756 -8.22 15.14 7.60
N SER A 757 -8.62 14.98 6.35
CA SER A 757 -8.00 15.65 5.22
C SER A 757 -9.06 16.10 4.23
N TYR A 758 -8.87 17.31 3.73
CA TYR A 758 -9.64 17.88 2.63
C TYR A 758 -8.71 18.19 1.47
N ASN A 759 -9.08 17.80 0.25
CA ASN A 759 -8.38 18.19 -0.98
C ASN A 759 -9.37 18.76 -2.00
N HIS A 760 -9.09 19.97 -2.45
CA HIS A 760 -9.74 20.60 -3.60
C HIS A 760 -8.86 20.43 -4.84
N ASN A 761 -9.45 19.87 -5.90
CA ASN A 761 -8.79 19.61 -7.17
C ASN A 761 -9.44 20.47 -8.27
N GLU A 762 -8.63 21.09 -9.12
CA GLU A 762 -9.10 21.96 -10.20
C GLU A 762 -8.21 21.85 -11.44
N ILE A 763 -8.81 21.63 -12.61
CA ILE A 763 -8.14 21.74 -13.91
C ILE A 763 -8.04 23.22 -14.28
N VAL A 764 -6.83 23.72 -14.46
CA VAL A 764 -6.58 25.13 -14.82
C VAL A 764 -6.42 25.31 -16.33
N GLU A 765 -5.87 24.30 -17.01
CA GLU A 765 -5.59 24.37 -18.45
C GLU A 765 -5.59 22.96 -19.06
N LEU A 766 -6.08 22.85 -20.30
CA LEU A 766 -6.03 21.64 -21.13
C LEU A 766 -5.22 21.90 -22.42
N TYR A 767 -4.99 20.83 -23.18
CA TYR A 767 -4.27 20.87 -24.45
C TYR A 767 -4.90 21.82 -25.48
N ASN A 768 -4.07 22.44 -26.32
CA ASN A 768 -4.48 23.29 -27.45
C ASN A 768 -5.50 24.40 -27.10
N GLY A 769 -5.56 24.86 -25.84
CA GLY A 769 -6.52 25.87 -25.39
C GLY A 769 -7.98 25.39 -25.32
N VAL A 770 -8.22 24.09 -25.46
CA VAL A 770 -9.54 23.47 -25.31
C VAL A 770 -10.07 23.74 -23.90
N GLN A 771 -11.35 24.08 -23.78
CA GLN A 771 -11.98 24.36 -22.48
C GLN A 771 -12.63 23.13 -21.86
N GLU A 772 -13.01 22.15 -22.69
CA GLU A 772 -13.70 20.95 -22.25
C GLU A 772 -13.42 19.75 -23.16
N TYR A 773 -13.38 18.55 -22.57
CA TYR A 773 -13.18 17.30 -23.28
C TYR A 773 -14.00 16.17 -22.63
N GLU A 774 -15.00 15.66 -23.35
CA GLU A 774 -15.78 14.50 -22.90
C GLU A 774 -14.94 13.23 -23.05
N ARG A 775 -14.84 12.47 -21.96
CA ARG A 775 -14.10 11.21 -21.95
C ARG A 775 -15.03 10.09 -22.38
N SER A 776 -14.68 9.44 -23.49
CA SER A 776 -15.45 8.31 -24.04
C SER A 776 -15.62 7.19 -23.02
N ASN A 777 -16.83 6.66 -22.88
CA ASN A 777 -17.18 5.50 -22.04
C ASN A 777 -16.93 5.66 -20.53
N THR A 778 -16.67 6.86 -20.03
CA THR A 778 -16.46 7.09 -18.58
C THR A 778 -17.60 7.86 -17.91
N ASN A 779 -18.49 8.48 -18.67
CA ASN A 779 -19.52 9.40 -18.17
C ASN A 779 -18.92 10.56 -17.34
N THR A 780 -17.71 11.00 -17.72
CA THR A 780 -17.00 12.13 -17.10
C THR A 780 -16.54 13.10 -18.18
N LYS A 781 -16.34 14.36 -17.80
CA LYS A 781 -15.90 15.41 -18.72
C LYS A 781 -14.81 16.24 -18.03
N LEU A 782 -13.70 16.43 -18.73
CA LEU A 782 -12.65 17.36 -18.29
C LEU A 782 -13.12 18.77 -18.63
N VAL A 783 -13.18 19.68 -17.66
CA VAL A 783 -13.58 21.08 -17.90
C VAL A 783 -12.66 22.00 -17.10
N VAL A 784 -12.18 23.08 -17.72
CA VAL A 784 -11.37 24.09 -17.05
C VAL A 784 -12.20 24.77 -15.94
N GLY A 785 -11.64 24.91 -14.75
CA GLY A 785 -12.31 25.41 -13.54
C GLY A 785 -13.06 24.34 -12.74
N HIS A 786 -13.03 23.08 -13.19
CA HIS A 786 -13.73 21.96 -12.54
C HIS A 786 -12.75 20.87 -12.06
N PRO A 787 -13.17 20.01 -11.10
CA PRO A 787 -12.39 18.86 -10.67
C PRO A 787 -12.21 17.79 -11.76
N LEU A 788 -11.08 17.09 -11.73
CA LEU A 788 -10.72 16.03 -12.70
C LEU A 788 -11.75 14.90 -12.84
N GLY A 789 -12.42 14.56 -11.72
CA GLY A 789 -13.26 13.38 -11.62
C GLY A 789 -14.76 13.63 -11.78
N GLU A 790 -15.19 14.80 -12.27
CA GLU A 790 -16.59 15.18 -12.28
C GLU A 790 -17.43 14.40 -13.32
N PHE A 791 -18.60 13.91 -12.89
CA PHE A 791 -19.54 13.19 -13.74
C PHE A 791 -20.30 14.13 -14.67
N TYR A 792 -20.47 13.70 -15.93
CA TYR A 792 -21.20 14.39 -16.99
C TYR A 792 -22.26 13.44 -17.55
N ILE A 793 -23.52 13.59 -17.10
CA ILE A 793 -24.61 12.64 -17.34
C ILE A 793 -25.98 13.31 -17.42
N ASN A 794 -26.95 12.60 -17.98
CA ASN A 794 -28.35 13.02 -17.95
C ASN A 794 -28.94 12.87 -16.54
N ARG A 795 -29.77 13.84 -16.15
CA ARG A 795 -30.41 13.86 -14.83
C ARG A 795 -31.77 13.16 -14.89
N TYR A 796 -31.88 12.01 -14.23
CA TYR A 796 -33.14 11.29 -14.10
C TYR A 796 -34.09 12.00 -13.14
N ALA A 797 -35.33 12.21 -13.56
CA ALA A 797 -36.37 12.92 -12.81
C ALA A 797 -37.37 11.99 -12.12
N GLY A 798 -37.38 10.70 -12.48
CA GLY A 798 -38.29 9.69 -11.93
C GLY A 798 -39.19 9.08 -12.99
N VAL A 799 -40.31 8.52 -12.54
CA VAL A 799 -41.30 7.85 -13.39
C VAL A 799 -42.54 8.70 -13.49
N ASN A 800 -43.10 8.83 -14.69
CA ASN A 800 -44.39 9.49 -14.90
C ASN A 800 -45.53 8.62 -14.32
N PRO A 801 -46.27 9.06 -13.28
CA PRO A 801 -47.31 8.23 -12.66
C PRO A 801 -48.49 7.92 -13.59
N ALA A 802 -48.71 8.72 -14.63
CA ALA A 802 -49.84 8.57 -15.54
C ALA A 802 -49.64 7.44 -16.56
N ASN A 803 -48.39 7.21 -17.01
CA ASN A 803 -48.11 6.28 -18.10
C ASN A 803 -46.89 5.36 -17.86
N GLY A 804 -46.15 5.54 -16.77
CA GLY A 804 -45.02 4.70 -16.38
C GLY A 804 -43.71 4.93 -17.14
N ASP A 805 -43.63 5.97 -17.99
CA ASP A 805 -42.41 6.28 -18.73
C ASP A 805 -41.35 6.93 -17.83
N ALA A 806 -40.08 6.75 -18.20
CA ALA A 806 -38.97 7.44 -17.58
C ALA A 806 -38.99 8.93 -17.93
N LEU A 807 -38.70 9.78 -16.95
CA LEU A 807 -38.56 11.22 -17.11
C LEU A 807 -37.13 11.63 -16.82
N TRP A 808 -36.62 12.57 -17.60
CA TRP A 808 -35.33 13.23 -17.39
C TRP A 808 -35.51 14.75 -17.36
N TYR A 809 -34.52 15.43 -16.81
CA TYR A 809 -34.39 16.87 -17.01
C TYR A 809 -33.55 17.14 -18.24
N ASP A 810 -34.02 18.04 -19.10
CA ASP A 810 -33.23 18.63 -20.16
C ASP A 810 -32.08 19.48 -19.56
N LYS A 811 -31.21 20.05 -20.40
CA LYS A 811 -30.12 20.92 -19.90
C LYS A 811 -30.61 22.16 -19.13
N ASN A 812 -31.81 22.66 -19.41
CA ASN A 812 -32.40 23.84 -18.78
C ASN A 812 -33.15 23.52 -17.47
N GLY A 813 -33.37 22.23 -17.17
CA GLY A 813 -34.14 21.77 -16.01
C GLY A 813 -35.63 21.53 -16.28
N GLU A 814 -36.07 21.50 -17.53
CA GLU A 814 -37.42 21.13 -17.93
C GLU A 814 -37.56 19.61 -18.08
N LEU A 815 -38.76 19.07 -17.85
CA LEU A 815 -38.99 17.63 -17.95
C LEU A 815 -39.13 17.18 -19.41
N THR A 816 -38.45 16.09 -19.75
CA THR A 816 -38.52 15.41 -21.05
C THR A 816 -38.65 13.90 -20.86
N THR A 817 -39.28 13.22 -21.83
CA THR A 817 -39.35 11.75 -21.92
C THR A 817 -38.28 11.18 -22.85
N GLU A 818 -37.41 12.03 -23.40
CA GLU A 818 -36.34 11.63 -24.32
C GLU A 818 -34.98 11.78 -23.65
N LEU A 819 -34.20 10.70 -23.64
CA LEU A 819 -32.80 10.75 -23.25
C LEU A 819 -31.96 11.23 -24.43
N ARG A 820 -31.41 12.45 -24.34
CA ARG A 820 -30.60 13.08 -25.39
C ARG A 820 -29.21 13.40 -24.87
N ASP A 821 -28.18 13.13 -25.67
CA ASP A 821 -26.78 13.43 -25.28
C ASP A 821 -26.55 14.94 -25.04
N GLU A 822 -27.24 15.81 -25.77
CA GLU A 822 -27.18 17.27 -25.60
C GLU A 822 -27.76 17.79 -24.28
N ASP A 823 -28.50 16.94 -23.55
CA ASP A 823 -29.09 17.24 -22.24
C ASP A 823 -28.20 16.83 -21.06
N LYS A 824 -27.02 16.23 -21.32
CA LYS A 824 -26.04 15.92 -20.27
C LYS A 824 -25.50 17.20 -19.62
N VAL A 825 -25.29 17.14 -18.31
CA VAL A 825 -24.71 18.25 -17.55
C VAL A 825 -23.65 17.73 -16.57
N LEU A 826 -22.74 18.61 -16.17
CA LEU A 826 -21.89 18.38 -15.01
C LEU A 826 -22.77 18.39 -13.75
N VAL A 827 -22.71 17.33 -12.96
CA VAL A 827 -23.63 17.14 -11.83
C VAL A 827 -23.06 17.58 -10.47
N GLY A 828 -21.84 18.14 -10.42
CA GLY A 828 -21.19 18.54 -9.17
C GLY A 828 -20.76 17.36 -8.30
N LYS A 829 -20.66 16.15 -8.86
CA LYS A 829 -20.31 14.91 -8.16
C LYS A 829 -19.07 14.30 -8.79
N SER A 830 -18.17 13.79 -7.97
CA SER A 830 -16.87 13.24 -8.38
C SER A 830 -16.62 11.86 -7.80
N TYR A 831 -15.89 11.01 -8.53
CA TYR A 831 -15.42 9.72 -8.03
C TYR A 831 -14.11 9.83 -7.22
N HIS A 832 -13.43 10.98 -7.28
CA HIS A 832 -12.41 11.37 -6.34
C HIS A 832 -13.05 12.03 -5.11
N ALA A 833 -12.77 11.48 -3.93
CA ALA A 833 -13.28 11.99 -2.68
C ALA A 833 -12.49 13.22 -2.22
N PRO A 834 -13.16 14.36 -1.93
CA PRO A 834 -12.48 15.51 -1.36
C PRO A 834 -12.22 15.34 0.14
N TRP A 835 -13.04 14.56 0.85
CA TRP A 835 -12.93 14.34 2.30
C TRP A 835 -12.55 12.90 2.64
N GLN A 836 -11.59 12.75 3.55
CA GLN A 836 -11.20 11.45 4.09
C GLN A 836 -10.62 11.59 5.48
N GLY A 837 -10.55 10.47 6.19
CA GLY A 837 -9.85 10.40 7.46
C GLY A 837 -10.00 9.06 8.15
N GLY A 838 -9.53 9.03 9.39
CA GLY A 838 -9.68 7.89 10.26
C GLY A 838 -9.64 8.32 11.72
N PHE A 839 -10.06 7.41 12.59
CA PHE A 839 -9.96 7.60 14.02
C PHE A 839 -9.87 6.26 14.71
N GLY A 840 -9.21 6.23 15.86
CA GLY A 840 -8.97 5.01 16.58
C GLY A 840 -8.86 5.23 18.07
N THR A 841 -8.93 4.12 18.79
CA THR A 841 -8.77 4.08 20.24
C THR A 841 -7.91 2.86 20.61
N ALA A 842 -7.04 3.03 21.60
CA ALA A 842 -6.27 1.95 22.19
C ALA A 842 -6.33 2.05 23.71
N LEU A 843 -6.77 0.96 24.33
CA LEU A 843 -6.91 0.82 25.77
C LEU A 843 -6.06 -0.37 26.23
N SER A 844 -5.32 -0.21 27.33
CA SER A 844 -4.65 -1.31 28.01
C SER A 844 -4.92 -1.25 29.51
N TRP A 845 -5.14 -2.41 30.10
CA TRP A 845 -5.42 -2.57 31.52
C TRP A 845 -4.89 -3.91 32.04
N LYS A 846 -3.85 -3.89 32.88
CA LYS A 846 -3.28 -5.09 33.53
C LYS A 846 -3.07 -6.28 32.58
N GLY A 847 -2.44 -6.05 31.43
CA GLY A 847 -2.17 -7.07 30.41
C GLY A 847 -3.31 -7.29 29.41
N LEU A 848 -4.55 -6.88 29.71
CA LEU A 848 -5.63 -6.78 28.72
C LEU A 848 -5.39 -5.58 27.82
N SER A 849 -5.66 -5.73 26.54
CA SER A 849 -5.58 -4.68 25.53
C SER A 849 -6.77 -4.73 24.60
N LEU A 850 -7.29 -3.57 24.24
CA LEU A 850 -8.33 -3.36 23.23
C LEU A 850 -7.83 -2.29 22.28
N SER A 851 -7.95 -2.51 20.98
CA SER A 851 -7.74 -1.46 19.99
C SER A 851 -8.79 -1.52 18.90
N ALA A 852 -9.28 -0.37 18.46
CA ALA A 852 -10.22 -0.24 17.36
C ALA A 852 -9.78 0.89 16.43
N GLN A 853 -9.86 0.64 15.13
CA GLN A 853 -9.52 1.62 14.08
C GLN A 853 -10.64 1.73 13.06
N PHE A 854 -11.07 2.96 12.82
CA PHE A 854 -12.01 3.33 11.79
C PHE A 854 -11.34 4.12 10.68
N SER A 855 -11.84 3.94 9.46
CA SER A 855 -11.52 4.76 8.29
C SER A 855 -12.81 5.18 7.63
N TRP A 856 -12.83 6.39 7.08
CA TRP A 856 -13.99 6.93 6.37
C TRP A 856 -13.59 7.77 5.17
N VAL A 857 -14.50 7.82 4.20
CA VAL A 857 -14.41 8.61 2.98
C VAL A 857 -15.78 9.24 2.74
N ALA A 858 -15.82 10.52 2.38
CA ALA A 858 -17.07 11.25 2.18
C ALA A 858 -17.08 12.07 0.90
N ASP A 859 -18.29 12.33 0.41
CA ASP A 859 -18.58 13.07 -0.83
C ASP A 859 -17.96 12.43 -2.08
N ARG A 860 -18.08 11.10 -2.13
CA ARG A 860 -17.56 10.26 -3.21
C ARG A 860 -18.71 9.57 -3.93
N TYR A 861 -18.69 9.55 -5.25
CA TYR A 861 -19.74 8.94 -6.06
C TYR A 861 -19.21 7.92 -7.07
N MET A 862 -20.04 6.92 -7.39
CA MET A 862 -19.73 5.91 -8.41
C MET A 862 -20.98 5.60 -9.23
N LEU A 863 -20.79 5.25 -10.50
CA LEU A 863 -21.84 4.64 -11.31
C LEU A 863 -21.91 3.14 -10.99
N ASN A 864 -23.06 2.69 -10.51
CA ASN A 864 -23.31 1.30 -10.17
C ASN A 864 -23.77 0.53 -11.43
N ASN A 865 -22.84 -0.10 -12.13
CA ASN A 865 -23.15 -0.81 -13.38
C ASN A 865 -23.85 -2.15 -13.13
N ASP A 866 -23.74 -2.75 -11.94
CA ASP A 866 -24.48 -3.97 -11.62
C ASP A 866 -25.99 -3.74 -11.73
N ARG A 867 -26.48 -2.57 -11.32
CA ARG A 867 -27.90 -2.19 -11.43
C ARG A 867 -28.36 -2.02 -12.88
N TYR A 868 -27.49 -1.67 -13.81
CA TYR A 868 -27.87 -1.62 -15.24
C TYR A 868 -28.31 -3.00 -15.76
N PHE A 869 -27.69 -4.07 -15.27
CA PHE A 869 -28.05 -5.45 -15.63
C PHE A 869 -29.17 -6.03 -14.76
N ASP A 870 -29.11 -5.82 -13.45
CA ASP A 870 -30.05 -6.40 -12.50
C ASP A 870 -31.42 -5.67 -12.50
N GLU A 871 -31.44 -4.37 -12.82
CA GLU A 871 -32.63 -3.53 -13.00
C GLU A 871 -32.89 -3.24 -14.49
N SER A 872 -32.58 -4.18 -15.38
CA SER A 872 -32.65 -3.97 -16.84
C SER A 872 -34.05 -3.71 -17.40
N ASN A 873 -35.08 -3.98 -16.60
CA ASN A 873 -36.49 -3.77 -16.90
C ASN A 873 -36.96 -4.43 -18.21
N GLY A 874 -36.38 -5.58 -18.55
CA GLY A 874 -36.74 -6.39 -19.72
C GLY A 874 -35.60 -6.62 -20.70
N ARG A 875 -34.57 -5.76 -20.73
CA ARG A 875 -33.45 -5.87 -21.69
C ARG A 875 -32.65 -7.17 -21.48
N PHE A 876 -32.45 -7.57 -20.22
CA PHE A 876 -31.71 -8.77 -19.85
C PHE A 876 -32.57 -9.79 -19.08
N ALA A 877 -33.88 -9.87 -19.40
CA ALA A 877 -34.83 -10.72 -18.66
C ALA A 877 -34.52 -12.24 -18.72
N SER A 878 -33.61 -12.68 -19.60
CA SER A 878 -33.08 -14.05 -19.62
C SER A 878 -32.15 -14.37 -18.44
N TYR A 879 -31.71 -13.36 -17.69
CA TYR A 879 -30.93 -13.51 -16.46
C TYR A 879 -31.84 -13.32 -15.24
N ASN A 880 -31.32 -13.65 -14.06
CA ASN A 880 -31.97 -13.20 -12.84
C ASN A 880 -31.94 -11.67 -12.74
N GLN A 881 -32.84 -11.11 -11.96
CA GLN A 881 -33.04 -9.67 -11.85
C GLN A 881 -33.16 -9.27 -10.38
N SER A 882 -33.03 -7.98 -10.11
CA SER A 882 -33.24 -7.45 -8.77
C SER A 882 -34.70 -7.57 -8.33
N SER A 883 -34.92 -7.91 -7.07
CA SER A 883 -36.25 -7.91 -6.45
C SER A 883 -36.93 -6.53 -6.50
N ARG A 884 -36.16 -5.44 -6.64
CA ARG A 884 -36.66 -4.09 -6.83
C ARG A 884 -37.62 -3.96 -8.02
N LEU A 885 -37.42 -4.71 -9.11
CA LEU A 885 -38.32 -4.70 -10.29
C LEU A 885 -39.75 -5.19 -9.99
N LEU A 886 -39.98 -5.85 -8.85
CA LEU A 886 -41.33 -6.22 -8.40
C LEU A 886 -42.17 -4.99 -8.03
N SER A 887 -41.51 -3.89 -7.65
CA SER A 887 -42.11 -2.59 -7.28
C SER A 887 -42.18 -1.58 -8.43
N ARG A 888 -41.94 -2.02 -9.67
CA ARG A 888 -42.06 -1.18 -10.87
C ARG A 888 -43.47 -0.66 -11.09
N TRP A 889 -43.59 0.36 -11.93
CA TRP A 889 -44.89 0.91 -12.30
C TRP A 889 -45.70 -0.12 -13.10
N LYS A 890 -46.97 -0.33 -12.73
CA LYS A 890 -47.85 -1.33 -13.38
C LYS A 890 -49.11 -0.70 -13.95
N GLN A 891 -49.65 0.32 -13.30
CA GLN A 891 -50.89 0.96 -13.71
C GLN A 891 -50.88 2.48 -13.40
N PRO A 892 -51.72 3.27 -14.11
CA PRO A 892 -51.85 4.70 -13.83
C PRO A 892 -52.17 5.00 -12.36
N GLY A 893 -51.38 5.89 -11.76
CA GLY A 893 -51.47 6.28 -10.35
C GLY A 893 -50.44 5.63 -9.43
N ASP A 894 -49.70 4.61 -9.89
CA ASP A 894 -48.58 4.04 -9.13
C ASP A 894 -47.45 5.08 -8.98
N VAL A 895 -46.91 5.20 -7.76
CA VAL A 895 -45.77 6.09 -7.45
C VAL A 895 -44.56 5.23 -7.08
N THR A 896 -43.56 5.21 -7.96
CA THR A 896 -42.34 4.39 -7.85
C THR A 896 -41.19 5.04 -8.61
N ASP A 897 -39.97 4.60 -8.36
CA ASP A 897 -38.74 5.04 -9.04
C ASP A 897 -38.38 4.16 -10.26
N ILE A 898 -39.05 3.01 -10.43
CA ILE A 898 -38.78 2.06 -11.51
C ILE A 898 -39.85 2.14 -12.61
N PRO A 899 -39.48 2.48 -13.85
CA PRO A 899 -40.41 2.60 -14.98
C PRO A 899 -41.18 1.33 -15.28
N ARG A 900 -42.25 1.46 -16.06
CA ARG A 900 -43.01 0.29 -16.57
C ARG A 900 -42.12 -0.64 -17.39
N HIS A 901 -42.50 -1.90 -17.47
CA HIS A 901 -41.81 -2.88 -18.31
C HIS A 901 -41.66 -2.40 -19.76
N GLY A 902 -40.48 -2.63 -20.34
CA GLY A 902 -40.12 -2.21 -21.70
C GLY A 902 -39.48 -0.82 -21.78
N VAL A 903 -39.49 -0.04 -20.70
CA VAL A 903 -38.69 1.19 -20.58
C VAL A 903 -37.37 0.83 -19.90
N TYR A 904 -36.31 0.69 -20.69
CA TYR A 904 -35.05 0.14 -20.22
C TYR A 904 -34.25 1.10 -19.33
N THR A 905 -33.35 0.51 -18.55
CA THR A 905 -32.36 1.26 -17.78
C THR A 905 -31.25 1.76 -18.70
N GLU A 906 -30.88 3.03 -18.53
CA GLU A 906 -29.88 3.76 -19.30
C GLU A 906 -28.86 4.38 -18.34
N PHE A 907 -27.68 4.76 -18.86
CA PHE A 907 -26.62 5.40 -18.08
C PHE A 907 -26.94 6.87 -17.76
N ASP A 908 -27.82 7.06 -16.78
CA ASP A 908 -28.21 8.36 -16.25
C ASP A 908 -27.94 8.45 -14.74
N SER A 909 -28.32 9.57 -14.13
CA SER A 909 -28.06 9.83 -12.71
C SER A 909 -28.76 8.87 -11.74
N ARG A 910 -29.66 7.98 -12.19
CA ARG A 910 -30.25 6.95 -11.32
C ARG A 910 -29.23 5.89 -10.88
N LEU A 911 -28.19 5.66 -11.71
CA LEU A 911 -27.10 4.73 -11.43
C LEU A 911 -25.95 5.40 -10.67
N LEU A 912 -25.97 6.73 -10.54
CA LEU A 912 -24.94 7.48 -9.82
C LEU A 912 -25.25 7.50 -8.32
N GLU A 913 -24.47 6.75 -7.55
CA GLU A 913 -24.70 6.53 -6.13
C GLU A 913 -23.62 7.15 -5.25
N ASP A 914 -24.00 7.53 -4.04
CA ASP A 914 -23.09 7.98 -2.99
C ASP A 914 -22.31 6.78 -2.43
N ALA A 915 -21.04 6.70 -2.80
CA ALA A 915 -20.07 5.70 -2.38
C ALA A 915 -19.29 6.13 -1.13
N SER A 916 -19.78 7.11 -0.37
CA SER A 916 -19.24 7.46 0.95
C SER A 916 -19.42 6.28 1.91
N PHE A 917 -18.43 6.08 2.78
CA PHE A 917 -18.48 5.00 3.77
C PHE A 917 -17.70 5.32 5.04
N LEU A 918 -18.09 4.64 6.12
CA LEU A 918 -17.34 4.49 7.37
C LEU A 918 -17.15 3.00 7.63
N ARG A 919 -15.90 2.56 7.83
CA ARG A 919 -15.58 1.15 8.05
C ARG A 919 -14.76 0.97 9.33
N LEU A 920 -15.16 0.01 10.17
CA LEU A 920 -14.33 -0.52 11.26
C LEU A 920 -13.29 -1.45 10.65
N LYS A 921 -12.13 -0.86 10.32
CA LYS A 921 -11.03 -1.55 9.64
C LYS A 921 -10.43 -2.64 10.51
N ASN A 922 -10.21 -2.35 11.80
CA ASN A 922 -9.62 -3.31 12.73
C ASN A 922 -10.24 -3.21 14.13
N LEU A 923 -10.54 -4.35 14.74
CA LEU A 923 -10.87 -4.49 16.15
C LEU A 923 -10.06 -5.64 16.74
N MET A 924 -9.25 -5.37 17.75
CA MET A 924 -8.41 -6.38 18.40
C MET A 924 -8.61 -6.36 19.91
N ILE A 925 -8.69 -7.55 20.49
CA ILE A 925 -8.65 -7.78 21.92
C ILE A 925 -7.49 -8.74 22.19
N GLY A 926 -6.57 -8.38 23.08
CA GLY A 926 -5.41 -9.19 23.41
C GLY A 926 -5.17 -9.26 24.90
N TYR A 927 -4.59 -10.37 25.36
CA TYR A 927 -4.16 -10.55 26.73
C TYR A 927 -2.70 -11.02 26.75
N SER A 928 -1.83 -10.19 27.31
CA SER A 928 -0.45 -10.55 27.61
C SER A 928 -0.39 -11.18 28.99
N LEU A 929 0.18 -12.38 29.09
CA LEU A 929 0.28 -13.08 30.37
C LEU A 929 1.19 -12.30 31.34
N PRO A 930 0.82 -12.23 32.62
CA PRO A 930 1.65 -11.62 33.65
C PRO A 930 3.06 -12.21 33.69
N GLN A 931 4.07 -11.33 33.77
CA GLN A 931 5.49 -11.72 33.76
C GLN A 931 5.85 -12.70 34.88
N ASN A 932 5.23 -12.59 36.05
CA ASN A 932 5.42 -13.52 37.17
C ASN A 932 4.99 -14.97 36.87
N LEU A 933 4.06 -15.20 35.92
CA LEU A 933 3.65 -16.52 35.48
C LEU A 933 4.56 -17.03 34.35
N VAL A 934 4.86 -16.16 33.39
CA VAL A 934 5.69 -16.50 32.22
C VAL A 934 7.12 -16.86 32.67
N ARG A 935 7.71 -16.09 33.59
CA ARG A 935 9.07 -16.32 34.11
C ARG A 935 9.24 -17.68 34.82
N LYS A 936 8.17 -18.27 35.38
CA LYS A 936 8.24 -19.61 35.99
C LYS A 936 8.57 -20.71 34.99
N THR A 937 8.29 -20.49 33.70
CA THR A 937 8.55 -21.46 32.64
C THR A 937 10.04 -21.59 32.29
N ARG A 938 10.87 -20.57 32.60
CA ARG A 938 12.29 -20.45 32.22
C ARG A 938 12.60 -20.55 30.72
N VAL A 939 11.58 -20.64 29.88
CA VAL A 939 11.70 -20.82 28.42
C VAL A 939 11.18 -19.59 27.69
N PHE A 940 10.07 -19.01 28.16
CA PHE A 940 9.44 -17.86 27.52
C PHE A 940 9.75 -16.59 28.30
N SER A 941 10.00 -15.50 27.58
CA SER A 941 10.07 -14.12 28.10
C SER A 941 8.76 -13.33 27.86
N GLY A 942 7.89 -13.81 26.97
CA GLY A 942 6.57 -13.23 26.73
C GLY A 942 5.59 -14.22 26.09
N VAL A 943 4.33 -14.16 26.53
CA VAL A 943 3.21 -14.89 25.91
C VAL A 943 2.03 -13.95 25.78
N ARG A 944 1.50 -13.81 24.56
CA ARG A 944 0.30 -13.04 24.29
C ARG A 944 -0.67 -13.84 23.44
N ILE A 945 -1.92 -13.86 23.86
CA ILE A 945 -3.03 -14.38 23.06
C ILE A 945 -3.91 -13.23 22.61
N TYR A 946 -4.43 -13.27 21.39
CA TYR A 946 -5.32 -12.24 20.89
C TYR A 946 -6.37 -12.80 19.93
N ALA A 947 -7.48 -12.07 19.84
CA ALA A 947 -8.52 -12.26 18.85
C ALA A 947 -8.75 -10.94 18.12
N GLN A 948 -9.07 -11.04 16.85
CA GLN A 948 -9.18 -9.87 15.99
C GLN A 948 -10.23 -10.04 14.92
N ALA A 949 -10.90 -8.94 14.59
CA ALA A 949 -11.80 -8.84 13.46
C ALA A 949 -11.37 -7.68 12.54
N GLN A 950 -11.33 -7.95 11.23
CA GLN A 950 -11.06 -6.94 10.20
C GLN A 950 -12.32 -6.68 9.38
N ASN A 951 -12.55 -5.43 8.96
CA ASN A 951 -13.72 -5.00 8.17
C ASN A 951 -15.05 -5.48 8.78
N LEU A 952 -15.15 -5.40 10.12
CA LEU A 952 -16.28 -5.97 10.86
C LEU A 952 -17.60 -5.23 10.58
N LEU A 953 -17.55 -3.92 10.38
CA LEU A 953 -18.72 -3.07 10.12
C LEU A 953 -18.40 -2.09 9.01
N THR A 954 -19.33 -1.95 8.06
CA THR A 954 -19.32 -0.93 7.01
C THR A 954 -20.66 -0.23 7.00
N PHE A 955 -20.64 1.10 7.10
CA PHE A 955 -21.80 1.96 6.94
C PHE A 955 -21.66 2.70 5.63
N THR A 956 -22.61 2.52 4.71
CA THR A 956 -22.63 3.16 3.40
C THR A 956 -24.07 3.26 2.89
N ARG A 957 -24.31 4.19 1.96
CA ARG A 957 -25.56 4.28 1.20
C ARG A 957 -25.47 3.63 -0.17
N PHE A 958 -24.28 3.23 -0.58
CA PHE A 958 -24.03 2.53 -1.83
C PHE A 958 -24.73 1.17 -1.82
N SER A 959 -25.44 0.83 -2.89
CA SER A 959 -26.21 -0.41 -2.98
C SER A 959 -25.42 -1.55 -3.63
N GLY A 960 -24.18 -1.34 -4.07
CA GLY A 960 -23.26 -2.42 -4.45
C GLY A 960 -22.71 -3.18 -3.24
N LEU A 961 -21.93 -4.23 -3.50
CA LEU A 961 -21.40 -5.09 -2.43
C LEU A 961 -20.31 -4.40 -1.61
N ASP A 962 -19.51 -3.53 -2.23
CA ASP A 962 -18.47 -2.76 -1.53
C ASP A 962 -18.29 -1.36 -2.15
N PRO A 963 -18.30 -0.27 -1.36
CA PRO A 963 -18.11 1.10 -1.85
C PRO A 963 -16.64 1.52 -2.03
N GLU A 964 -15.67 0.67 -1.68
CA GLU A 964 -14.26 1.08 -1.54
C GLU A 964 -13.47 1.18 -2.86
N GLY A 965 -13.92 0.55 -3.94
CA GLY A 965 -13.18 0.52 -5.20
C GLY A 965 -12.96 1.91 -5.80
N SER A 966 -11.75 2.22 -6.29
CA SER A 966 -11.32 3.60 -6.67
C SER A 966 -11.81 4.09 -8.04
N SER A 967 -12.43 3.24 -8.85
CA SER A 967 -12.94 3.56 -10.19
C SER A 967 -14.16 4.51 -10.17
N ASN A 968 -14.45 5.14 -11.31
CA ASN A 968 -15.69 5.88 -11.55
C ASN A 968 -16.92 4.95 -11.71
N ILE A 969 -16.70 3.71 -12.12
CA ILE A 969 -17.75 2.70 -12.34
C ILE A 969 -17.48 1.48 -11.45
N TYR A 970 -18.51 1.03 -10.74
CA TYR A 970 -18.54 -0.25 -10.04
C TYR A 970 -19.06 -1.33 -10.99
N ALA A 971 -18.23 -2.35 -11.25
CA ALA A 971 -18.57 -3.39 -12.22
C ALA A 971 -18.16 -4.78 -11.74
N ALA A 972 -19.09 -5.56 -11.19
CA ALA A 972 -18.87 -6.95 -10.74
C ALA A 972 -17.52 -7.16 -10.02
N GLN A 973 -17.17 -6.21 -9.16
CA GLN A 973 -15.90 -6.22 -8.42
C GLN A 973 -15.98 -7.20 -7.26
N TYR A 974 -14.87 -7.87 -6.99
CA TYR A 974 -14.72 -8.76 -5.86
C TYR A 974 -14.85 -7.94 -4.55
N PRO A 975 -15.90 -8.16 -3.74
CA PRO A 975 -16.09 -7.45 -2.49
C PRO A 975 -14.99 -7.75 -1.46
N MET A 976 -14.68 -6.77 -0.60
CA MET A 976 -13.73 -6.98 0.48
C MET A 976 -14.22 -8.06 1.45
N SER A 977 -13.28 -8.75 2.10
CA SER A 977 -13.58 -9.73 3.12
C SER A 977 -13.61 -9.13 4.53
N ARG A 978 -14.52 -9.64 5.35
CA ARG A 978 -14.46 -9.57 6.80
C ARG A 978 -13.74 -10.80 7.32
N GLN A 979 -12.77 -10.58 8.20
CA GLN A 979 -11.89 -11.65 8.67
C GLN A 979 -11.94 -11.76 10.18
N PHE A 980 -11.91 -12.99 10.69
CA PHE A 980 -11.84 -13.29 12.11
C PHE A 980 -10.61 -14.14 12.35
N THR A 981 -9.73 -13.70 13.24
CA THR A 981 -8.48 -14.41 13.52
C THR A 981 -8.20 -14.51 15.01
N PHE A 982 -7.49 -15.57 15.35
CA PHE A 982 -6.97 -15.86 16.69
C PHE A 982 -5.47 -16.04 16.56
N GLY A 983 -4.73 -15.34 17.41
CA GLY A 983 -3.28 -15.32 17.33
C GLY A 983 -2.61 -15.61 18.67
N LEU A 984 -1.39 -16.11 18.55
CA LEU A 984 -0.48 -16.42 19.64
C LEU A 984 0.89 -15.83 19.29
N ASP A 985 1.39 -14.95 20.15
CA ASP A 985 2.77 -14.47 20.11
C ASP A 985 3.55 -15.11 21.27
N LEU A 986 4.66 -15.76 20.94
CA LEU A 986 5.64 -16.31 21.89
C LEU A 986 6.96 -15.55 21.72
N THR A 987 7.52 -15.07 22.82
CA THR A 987 8.87 -14.51 22.86
C THR A 987 9.72 -15.37 23.78
N PHE A 988 10.94 -15.69 23.34
CA PHE A 988 11.93 -16.47 24.06
C PHE A 988 13.04 -15.54 24.53
#